data_AF-A0A022PZ87-F1
#
_entry.id   AF-A0A022PZ87-F1
#
_cell.length_a   1.000
_cell.length_b   1.000
_cell.length_c   1.000
_cell.angle_alpha   90.00
_cell.angle_beta   90.00
_cell.angle_gamma   90.00
#
_symmetry.space_group_name_H-M   'P 1'
#
loop_
_entity.id
_entity.type
_entity.pdbx_description
1 polymer ?
#
loop_
_entity_poly.entity_id
_entity_poly.type
_entity_poly.pdbx_seq_one_letter_code
_entity_poly.pdbx_strand_id
1 'polypeptide(L)'
;MAATADFRRLKFVSSGNTPNRRPYATNFTAPISFSVNKFEFQFHPRNYLSSGKFDFLHHKRRRSRLGVCCQAAGAGVQPRSAASEKDLALTARAGKDRLLKVASSNIRNFCIIAHIDHGKSTLADKLLQMTGTVENRDMKEQFLDNMDLERERGITIKLQAARMRFMYNNEPYCLNLIDTPGHVDFSYEVSRSLAACEGALLVVDASQGVEAQTLANVYLALENNLEIIPVLNKIDLPGAEPERVCREIEEVVGLDCSDAIYCSAKEGIGINEILNAIVQKIPPPKDNAEKPLRALIFDSYYDAYRGVIVYFRLIDGTLKKGDRIMFMASQKDYYADEVGFLSPNQLQVDQLYAGEVGYLSASIRSVADARVGDTITHHGRKAEKSLPGYKEVTPMVFCGLFPVDADQFQELRDALEKLQLNDAALKFEPETSSAMGFGFRCGFLGLLHMEIVQERLEREYNLSLITTAPSVVYKVICVNGDTVQCSNPSLLPEAGIRKSIEEPYVKIELLTPKEYIGALMELAQDRRGEFKELKFITEIRASIIYELPLAEMVGDFFDQLKSRSKGYASMEYSFIGYKQSDLIKLDIQINGEPVEPLSTIVHKDKSYAIGRALTQKLKELIPRQMFKVPIQACIGTKVIASEALSAIRKDVTAKCYGGDITRKKKLLKKQAEGKKRMKAIGKVDVPQEAFMAVLKLEKEVL
;
A
#
# COMPACT_ATOMS: atom_id res chain seq x y z
N MET A 1 29.94 -60.91 24.41
CA MET A 1 29.46 -60.88 23.01
C MET A 1 30.03 -59.59 22.40
N ALA A 2 31.29 -59.50 21.93
CA ALA A 2 31.95 -60.14 20.77
C ALA A 2 31.02 -60.11 19.55
N ALA A 3 31.30 -59.48 18.39
CA ALA A 3 32.54 -59.20 17.64
C ALA A 3 32.31 -57.94 16.75
N THR A 4 33.21 -56.96 16.53
CA THR A 4 34.43 -56.90 15.68
C THR A 4 34.32 -57.48 14.26
N ALA A 5 34.44 -56.63 13.22
CA ALA A 5 35.33 -56.85 12.06
C ALA A 5 35.35 -55.64 11.08
N ASP A 6 36.53 -55.05 10.93
CA ASP A 6 37.02 -54.28 9.78
C ASP A 6 36.99 -55.08 8.45
N PHE A 7 37.04 -54.42 7.29
CA PHE A 7 38.08 -54.64 6.25
C PHE A 7 37.96 -53.69 5.02
N ARG A 8 39.01 -52.87 4.83
CA ARG A 8 39.77 -52.47 3.61
C ARG A 8 39.04 -52.09 2.29
N ARG A 9 39.26 -50.87 1.78
CA ARG A 9 40.35 -50.41 0.86
C ARG A 9 40.45 -51.15 -0.48
N LEU A 10 40.26 -50.41 -1.58
CA LEU A 10 40.95 -50.65 -2.86
C LEU A 10 41.23 -49.32 -3.58
N LYS A 11 42.53 -49.03 -3.71
CA LYS A 11 43.15 -48.11 -4.68
C LYS A 11 43.59 -48.94 -5.89
N PHE A 12 43.52 -48.36 -7.09
CA PHE A 12 44.44 -48.58 -8.22
C PHE A 12 44.68 -47.16 -8.82
N VAL A 13 45.86 -46.54 -8.84
CA VAL A 13 47.17 -46.88 -9.47
C VAL A 13 46.99 -46.97 -11.00
N SER A 14 47.72 -46.32 -11.90
CA SER A 14 48.88 -45.40 -11.92
C SER A 14 48.93 -44.79 -13.33
N SER A 15 49.56 -43.64 -13.52
CA SER A 15 50.83 -43.44 -14.26
C SER A 15 50.63 -42.15 -15.08
N GLY A 16 51.55 -41.23 -15.33
CA GLY A 16 52.99 -41.15 -15.13
C GLY A 16 53.51 -40.18 -16.21
N ASN A 17 54.54 -39.39 -15.89
CA ASN A 17 55.38 -38.56 -16.76
C ASN A 17 54.94 -37.14 -17.18
N THR A 18 55.46 -36.19 -16.39
CA THR A 18 56.15 -34.91 -16.74
C THR A 18 57.07 -34.96 -17.99
N PRO A 19 57.77 -33.87 -18.42
CA PRO A 19 57.52 -32.41 -18.44
C PRO A 19 57.97 -31.73 -19.78
N ASN A 20 57.96 -30.37 -19.82
CA ASN A 20 58.79 -29.47 -20.65
C ASN A 20 58.47 -29.27 -22.16
N ARG A 21 58.12 -28.03 -22.55
CA ARG A 21 59.01 -27.07 -23.25
C ARG A 21 58.30 -25.72 -23.54
N ARG A 22 58.95 -24.62 -23.16
CA ARG A 22 58.72 -23.22 -23.62
C ARG A 22 59.21 -23.07 -25.10
N PRO A 23 59.33 -21.84 -25.65
CA PRO A 23 58.38 -20.76 -25.97
C PRO A 23 58.36 -20.49 -27.51
N TYR A 24 57.55 -19.54 -28.01
CA TYR A 24 57.95 -18.44 -28.92
C TYR A 24 56.72 -17.76 -29.54
N ALA A 25 56.82 -16.43 -29.60
CA ALA A 25 55.85 -15.47 -30.07
C ALA A 25 55.76 -15.40 -31.61
N THR A 26 54.60 -14.96 -32.12
CA THR A 26 54.53 -14.08 -33.29
C THR A 26 53.42 -13.05 -33.10
N ASN A 27 53.79 -11.81 -33.41
CA ASN A 27 53.02 -10.56 -33.36
C ASN A 27 51.79 -10.57 -34.28
N PHE A 28 50.77 -9.77 -33.98
CA PHE A 28 50.45 -8.54 -34.74
C PHE A 28 49.25 -7.78 -34.11
N THR A 29 49.60 -6.61 -33.58
CA THR A 29 48.88 -5.31 -33.47
C THR A 29 47.35 -5.20 -33.59
N ALA A 30 46.82 -4.45 -32.62
CA ALA A 30 45.53 -3.78 -32.48
C ALA A 30 45.40 -2.53 -33.42
N PRO A 31 44.59 -1.46 -33.18
CA PRO A 31 43.26 -1.25 -32.54
C PRO A 31 42.35 -0.20 -33.29
N ILE A 32 41.25 0.25 -32.63
CA ILE A 32 40.64 1.63 -32.58
C ILE A 32 39.41 2.02 -33.48
N SER A 33 38.31 2.41 -32.77
CA SER A 33 37.23 3.44 -32.94
C SER A 33 36.43 3.63 -34.24
N PHE A 34 35.16 4.06 -34.09
CA PHE A 34 34.69 5.37 -34.57
C PHE A 34 33.39 5.84 -33.88
N SER A 35 33.14 7.15 -33.95
CA SER A 35 32.18 7.95 -33.18
C SER A 35 31.36 8.89 -34.08
N VAL A 36 30.18 9.34 -33.61
CA VAL A 36 29.62 10.73 -33.69
C VAL A 36 28.72 11.18 -34.88
N ASN A 37 27.52 11.72 -34.51
CA ASN A 37 26.77 12.94 -34.97
C ASN A 37 25.25 12.69 -35.18
N LYS A 38 24.27 13.34 -34.50
CA LYS A 38 23.74 14.75 -34.44
C LYS A 38 22.91 15.19 -35.68
N PHE A 39 21.64 15.57 -35.50
CA PHE A 39 20.80 16.61 -36.19
C PHE A 39 19.33 16.48 -35.67
N GLU A 40 18.73 17.40 -34.90
CA GLU A 40 18.14 18.74 -35.20
C GLU A 40 17.01 18.76 -36.25
N PHE A 41 15.81 19.22 -35.84
CA PHE A 41 14.67 19.60 -36.71
C PHE A 41 14.13 20.98 -36.30
N GLN A 42 14.03 21.92 -37.26
CA GLN A 42 13.38 23.23 -37.14
C GLN A 42 12.40 23.49 -38.32
N PHE A 43 11.20 23.98 -37.97
CA PHE A 43 10.32 25.01 -38.58
C PHE A 43 9.88 25.05 -40.08
N HIS A 44 8.54 24.90 -40.27
CA HIS A 44 7.52 25.76 -40.99
C HIS A 44 7.66 26.15 -42.50
N PRO A 45 6.65 26.76 -43.21
CA PRO A 45 5.17 26.89 -43.11
C PRO A 45 4.38 26.86 -44.49
N ARG A 46 3.10 27.29 -44.51
CA ARG A 46 2.21 27.79 -45.64
C ARG A 46 1.37 26.75 -46.42
N ASN A 47 0.16 26.99 -46.96
CA ASN A 47 -0.81 28.10 -47.01
C ASN A 47 -2.14 27.60 -47.68
N TYR A 48 -3.17 28.46 -47.67
CA TYR A 48 -4.39 28.56 -48.53
C TYR A 48 -5.69 27.94 -47.97
N LEU A 49 -6.66 28.76 -47.49
CA LEU A 49 -7.79 29.39 -48.25
C LEU A 49 -8.70 28.30 -48.85
N SER A 50 -10.00 28.21 -48.56
CA SER A 50 -11.01 29.27 -48.65
C SER A 50 -12.41 28.75 -48.24
N SER A 51 -13.23 29.67 -47.73
CA SER A 51 -14.70 29.83 -47.89
C SER A 51 -15.61 28.64 -48.24
N GLY A 52 -16.74 28.55 -47.52
CA GLY A 52 -17.98 28.01 -48.08
C GLY A 52 -19.03 27.58 -47.06
N LYS A 53 -20.04 28.43 -46.83
CA LYS A 53 -21.25 28.16 -46.04
C LYS A 53 -22.22 27.22 -46.78
N PHE A 54 -23.20 26.73 -46.01
CA PHE A 54 -24.55 26.23 -46.35
C PHE A 54 -24.80 24.71 -46.34
N ASP A 55 -25.34 24.27 -45.20
CA ASP A 55 -26.71 23.77 -45.00
C ASP A 55 -27.38 22.76 -45.94
N PHE A 56 -28.09 21.87 -45.22
CA PHE A 56 -29.38 21.22 -45.48
C PHE A 56 -29.45 19.81 -46.10
N LEU A 57 -30.25 19.01 -45.37
CA LEU A 57 -31.23 18.00 -45.79
C LEU A 57 -30.86 16.51 -45.76
N HIS A 58 -31.51 15.85 -44.78
CA HIS A 58 -32.20 14.56 -44.84
C HIS A 58 -32.10 13.73 -46.13
N HIS A 59 -31.74 12.44 -45.98
CA HIS A 59 -32.65 11.36 -46.40
C HIS A 59 -32.30 9.98 -45.79
N LYS A 60 -33.35 9.35 -45.23
CA LYS A 60 -33.45 7.91 -44.93
C LYS A 60 -33.10 7.04 -46.14
N ARG A 61 -32.35 5.94 -45.96
CA ARG A 61 -32.50 4.72 -46.77
C ARG A 61 -32.36 3.43 -45.95
N ARG A 62 -33.22 2.49 -46.31
CA ARG A 62 -33.54 1.19 -45.70
C ARG A 62 -32.42 0.15 -45.88
N ARG A 63 -32.37 -0.76 -44.90
CA ARG A 63 -31.67 -2.04 -44.88
C ARG A 63 -32.16 -3.00 -45.98
N SER A 64 -31.23 -3.73 -46.60
CA SER A 64 -31.47 -4.98 -47.32
C SER A 64 -30.70 -6.12 -46.64
N ARG A 65 -31.41 -7.23 -46.41
CA ARG A 65 -30.90 -8.50 -45.86
C ARG A 65 -30.00 -9.21 -46.89
N LEU A 66 -28.93 -9.82 -46.40
CA LEU A 66 -28.25 -10.95 -47.05
C LEU A 66 -28.04 -12.01 -45.98
N GLY A 67 -28.71 -13.15 -46.16
CA GLY A 67 -28.47 -14.37 -45.40
C GLY A 67 -27.42 -15.22 -46.10
N VAL A 68 -26.62 -15.91 -45.31
CA VAL A 68 -25.83 -17.06 -45.75
C VAL A 68 -26.14 -18.19 -44.78
N CYS A 69 -26.53 -19.32 -45.35
CA CYS A 69 -26.87 -20.56 -44.69
C CYS A 69 -25.70 -21.54 -44.86
N CYS A 70 -25.28 -22.22 -43.80
CA CYS A 70 -24.53 -23.46 -43.87
C CYS A 70 -25.05 -24.41 -42.78
N GLN A 71 -25.45 -25.62 -43.20
CA GLN A 71 -25.90 -26.73 -42.38
C GLN A 71 -24.72 -27.65 -42.02
N ALA A 72 -24.73 -28.27 -40.83
CA ALA A 72 -24.48 -29.70 -40.64
C ALA A 72 -24.85 -30.15 -39.21
N ALA A 73 -25.27 -31.41 -39.11
CA ALA A 73 -26.07 -32.01 -38.04
C ALA A 73 -25.28 -32.61 -36.86
N GLY A 74 -25.96 -32.81 -35.71
CA GLY A 74 -25.47 -33.68 -34.63
C GLY A 74 -26.27 -33.61 -33.32
N ALA A 75 -27.02 -34.68 -33.04
CA ALA A 75 -27.49 -35.19 -31.75
C ALA A 75 -28.21 -34.24 -30.75
N GLY A 76 -29.48 -34.57 -30.48
CA GLY A 76 -30.33 -33.85 -29.54
C GLY A 76 -29.90 -34.01 -28.07
N VAL A 77 -29.84 -32.88 -27.40
CA VAL A 77 -30.04 -32.72 -25.95
C VAL A 77 -30.98 -31.54 -25.80
N GLN A 78 -32.18 -31.76 -25.25
CA GLN A 78 -33.10 -30.66 -24.91
C GLN A 78 -32.56 -29.92 -23.69
N PRO A 79 -32.29 -28.60 -23.73
CA PRO A 79 -32.14 -27.84 -22.50
C PRO A 79 -33.53 -27.44 -22.01
N ARG A 80 -33.94 -28.01 -20.88
CA ARG A 80 -34.93 -27.38 -20.00
C ARG A 80 -34.30 -26.11 -19.42
N SER A 81 -34.56 -24.97 -20.05
CA SER A 81 -34.27 -23.67 -19.43
C SER A 81 -35.22 -22.60 -19.99
N ALA A 82 -36.51 -22.72 -19.66
CA ALA A 82 -37.51 -21.69 -19.87
C ALA A 82 -37.78 -20.89 -18.56
N ALA A 83 -36.75 -20.71 -17.74
CA ALA A 83 -36.75 -19.85 -16.57
C ALA A 83 -35.53 -18.91 -16.68
N SER A 84 -35.67 -17.77 -17.36
CA SER A 84 -34.63 -16.71 -17.30
C SER A 84 -34.95 -15.37 -17.98
N GLU A 85 -36.04 -15.18 -18.74
CA GLU A 85 -36.33 -13.84 -19.32
C GLU A 85 -37.38 -13.04 -18.54
N LYS A 86 -38.39 -13.71 -17.95
CA LYS A 86 -39.43 -13.03 -17.16
C LYS A 86 -38.92 -12.60 -15.77
N ASP A 87 -38.04 -13.39 -15.16
CA ASP A 87 -37.47 -13.08 -13.84
C ASP A 87 -36.47 -11.91 -13.93
N LEU A 88 -35.67 -11.83 -15.00
CA LEU A 88 -34.80 -10.68 -15.30
C LEU A 88 -35.60 -9.39 -15.59
N ALA A 89 -36.76 -9.51 -16.24
CA ALA A 89 -37.63 -8.36 -16.51
C ALA A 89 -38.38 -7.85 -15.25
N LEU A 90 -38.60 -8.73 -14.27
CA LEU A 90 -39.20 -8.40 -12.97
C LEU A 90 -38.18 -7.74 -12.02
N THR A 91 -36.93 -8.23 -11.97
CA THR A 91 -35.85 -7.56 -11.23
C THR A 91 -35.53 -6.18 -11.78
N ALA A 92 -35.57 -5.98 -13.11
CA ALA A 92 -35.38 -4.68 -13.74
C ALA A 92 -36.48 -3.64 -13.41
N ARG A 93 -37.68 -4.07 -13.00
CA ARG A 93 -38.76 -3.15 -12.55
C ARG A 93 -38.61 -2.70 -11.09
N ALA A 94 -37.73 -3.33 -10.30
CA ALA A 94 -37.60 -3.10 -8.85
C ALA A 94 -36.78 -1.85 -8.45
N GLY A 95 -36.36 -1.02 -9.41
CA GLY A 95 -35.55 0.17 -9.15
C GLY A 95 -36.32 1.38 -8.58
N LYS A 96 -37.66 1.40 -8.57
CA LYS A 96 -38.45 2.59 -8.14
C LYS A 96 -38.96 2.53 -6.69
N ASP A 97 -38.97 1.37 -6.05
CA ASP A 97 -39.48 1.21 -4.70
C ASP A 97 -38.43 1.47 -3.59
N ARG A 98 -37.23 1.97 -3.93
CA ARG A 98 -36.02 2.03 -3.09
C ARG A 98 -36.20 2.59 -1.67
N LEU A 99 -37.22 3.43 -1.45
CA LEU A 99 -37.52 4.11 -0.18
C LEU A 99 -38.45 3.32 0.76
N LEU A 100 -39.07 2.22 0.30
CA LEU A 100 -40.00 1.45 1.14
C LEU A 100 -39.27 0.74 2.28
N LYS A 101 -39.88 0.77 3.47
CA LYS A 101 -39.42 0.04 4.66
C LYS A 101 -39.33 -1.46 4.37
N VAL A 102 -38.20 -2.06 4.70
CA VAL A 102 -37.97 -3.51 4.59
C VAL A 102 -37.99 -4.09 6.01
N ALA A 103 -38.59 -5.27 6.18
CA ALA A 103 -38.56 -5.97 7.46
C ALA A 103 -37.12 -6.36 7.81
N SER A 104 -36.77 -6.32 9.10
CA SER A 104 -35.45 -6.72 9.62
C SER A 104 -35.04 -8.13 9.15
N SER A 105 -36.01 -9.05 9.06
CA SER A 105 -35.84 -10.42 8.54
C SER A 105 -35.33 -10.50 7.10
N ASN A 106 -35.56 -9.45 6.30
CA ASN A 106 -35.24 -9.41 4.88
C ASN A 106 -34.03 -8.53 4.57
N ILE A 107 -33.31 -8.08 5.59
CA ILE A 107 -32.04 -7.35 5.46
C ILE A 107 -30.88 -8.36 5.50
N ARG A 108 -29.88 -8.17 4.66
CA ARG A 108 -28.59 -8.88 4.70
C ARG A 108 -27.47 -7.86 4.60
N ASN A 109 -26.62 -7.77 5.63
CA ASN A 109 -25.41 -6.96 5.56
C ASN A 109 -24.22 -7.87 5.30
N PHE A 110 -23.48 -7.59 4.24
CA PHE A 110 -22.34 -8.40 3.86
C PHE A 110 -21.22 -7.55 3.26
N CYS A 111 -20.02 -8.10 3.31
CA CYS A 111 -18.82 -7.51 2.72
C CYS A 111 -18.15 -8.47 1.75
N ILE A 112 -17.25 -7.96 0.92
CA ILE A 112 -16.46 -8.77 -0.01
C ILE A 112 -15.00 -8.76 0.44
N ILE A 113 -14.50 -9.93 0.82
CA ILE A 113 -13.12 -10.15 1.25
C ILE A 113 -12.36 -10.84 0.13
N ALA A 114 -11.23 -10.28 -0.27
CA ALA A 114 -10.39 -10.86 -1.31
C ALA A 114 -8.92 -10.42 -1.15
N HIS A 115 -8.00 -11.17 -1.75
CA HIS A 115 -6.66 -10.64 -2.03
C HIS A 115 -6.73 -9.56 -3.12
N ILE A 116 -5.67 -8.75 -3.21
CA ILE A 116 -5.50 -7.79 -4.29
C ILE A 116 -5.59 -8.53 -5.64
N ASP A 117 -6.23 -7.88 -6.62
CA ASP A 117 -6.47 -8.41 -7.96
C ASP A 117 -7.35 -9.67 -8.07
N HIS A 118 -7.91 -10.22 -6.99
CA HIS A 118 -8.86 -11.35 -7.09
C HIS A 118 -10.24 -10.96 -7.69
N GLY A 119 -10.44 -9.68 -8.02
CA GLY A 119 -11.62 -9.19 -8.73
C GLY A 119 -12.78 -8.73 -7.83
N LYS A 120 -12.47 -8.25 -6.62
CA LYS A 120 -13.42 -7.70 -5.64
C LYS A 120 -14.28 -6.57 -6.23
N SER A 121 -13.67 -5.50 -6.75
CA SER A 121 -14.39 -4.35 -7.33
C SER A 121 -15.26 -4.76 -8.52
N THR A 122 -14.71 -5.60 -9.40
CA THR A 122 -15.45 -6.12 -10.57
C THR A 122 -16.68 -6.94 -10.16
N LEU A 123 -16.56 -7.73 -9.09
CA LEU A 123 -17.69 -8.49 -8.55
C LEU A 123 -18.76 -7.55 -7.96
N ALA A 124 -18.34 -6.54 -7.20
CA ALA A 124 -19.24 -5.53 -6.65
C ALA A 124 -20.04 -4.81 -7.76
N ASP A 125 -19.39 -4.41 -8.84
CA ASP A 125 -20.05 -3.79 -9.99
C ASP A 125 -21.12 -4.69 -10.62
N LYS A 126 -20.83 -5.99 -10.77
CA LYS A 126 -21.80 -6.94 -11.32
C LYS A 126 -22.99 -7.15 -10.41
N LEU A 127 -22.78 -7.16 -9.10
CA LEU A 127 -23.88 -7.23 -8.12
C LEU A 127 -24.78 -5.98 -8.25
N LEU A 128 -24.19 -4.79 -8.38
CA LEU A 128 -24.92 -3.53 -8.58
C LEU A 128 -25.69 -3.52 -9.90
N GLN A 129 -25.09 -4.06 -10.97
CA GLN A 129 -25.70 -4.15 -12.29
C GLN A 129 -26.87 -5.13 -12.30
N MET A 130 -26.70 -6.33 -11.74
CA MET A 130 -27.75 -7.37 -11.73
C MET A 130 -28.94 -7.00 -10.85
N THR A 131 -28.70 -6.29 -9.75
CA THR A 131 -29.78 -5.80 -8.86
C THR A 131 -30.52 -4.59 -9.43
N GLY A 132 -30.09 -4.04 -10.57
CA GLY A 132 -30.68 -2.84 -11.17
C GLY A 132 -30.48 -1.58 -10.32
N THR A 133 -29.49 -1.60 -9.42
CA THR A 133 -29.17 -0.48 -8.53
C THR A 133 -28.60 0.69 -9.32
N VAL A 134 -27.80 0.39 -10.34
CA VAL A 134 -27.25 1.37 -11.31
C VAL A 134 -27.78 1.04 -12.71
N GLU A 135 -28.22 2.05 -13.45
CA GLU A 135 -28.63 1.84 -14.85
C GLU A 135 -27.40 1.57 -15.72
N ASN A 136 -27.53 0.69 -16.72
CA ASN A 136 -26.42 0.34 -17.63
C ASN A 136 -25.76 1.55 -18.32
N ARG A 137 -26.47 2.66 -18.47
CA ARG A 137 -25.94 3.91 -19.05
C ARG A 137 -24.98 4.67 -18.13
N ASP A 138 -25.18 4.52 -16.82
CA ASP A 138 -24.45 5.24 -15.76
C ASP A 138 -23.34 4.35 -15.18
N MET A 139 -23.30 3.08 -15.57
CA MET A 139 -22.25 2.12 -15.22
C MET A 139 -20.91 2.52 -15.82
N LYS A 140 -19.90 2.53 -14.95
CA LYS A 140 -18.48 2.59 -15.29
C LYS A 140 -17.81 1.33 -14.77
N GLU A 141 -16.67 0.96 -15.34
CA GLU A 141 -15.82 -0.08 -14.74
C GLU A 141 -15.31 0.44 -13.39
N GLN A 142 -15.34 -0.43 -12.37
CA GLN A 142 -14.98 -0.11 -10.99
C GLN A 142 -15.78 1.07 -10.45
N PHE A 143 -17.11 0.92 -10.41
CA PHE A 143 -18.05 2.00 -10.10
C PHE A 143 -17.91 2.51 -8.66
N LEU A 144 -17.60 1.62 -7.71
CA LEU A 144 -17.38 1.99 -6.31
C LEU A 144 -16.02 2.68 -6.10
N ASP A 145 -15.04 2.41 -6.96
CA ASP A 145 -13.72 3.05 -6.90
C ASP A 145 -13.87 4.47 -7.48
N ASN A 146 -14.06 5.44 -6.58
CA ASN A 146 -14.35 6.83 -6.92
C ASN A 146 -13.08 7.64 -7.18
N MET A 147 -11.96 7.25 -6.56
CA MET A 147 -10.70 7.99 -6.69
C MET A 147 -9.95 7.50 -7.93
N ASP A 148 -9.32 8.43 -8.66
CA ASP A 148 -8.54 8.07 -9.86
C ASP A 148 -7.38 7.10 -9.52
N LEU A 149 -6.83 7.24 -8.31
CA LEU A 149 -5.74 6.45 -7.78
C LEU A 149 -6.15 4.98 -7.50
N GLU A 150 -7.40 4.76 -7.06
CA GLU A 150 -7.96 3.41 -6.88
C GLU A 150 -8.05 2.67 -8.21
N ARG A 151 -8.50 3.36 -9.26
CA ARG A 151 -8.63 2.79 -10.62
C ARG A 151 -7.30 2.49 -11.27
N GLU A 152 -6.31 3.38 -11.13
CA GLU A 152 -4.98 3.18 -11.72
C GLU A 152 -4.24 2.01 -11.08
N ARG A 153 -4.30 1.91 -9.75
CA ARG A 153 -3.61 0.86 -9.00
C ARG A 153 -4.43 -0.43 -8.89
N GLY A 154 -5.71 -0.42 -9.28
CA GLY A 154 -6.61 -1.58 -9.20
C GLY A 154 -6.94 -2.02 -7.77
N ILE A 155 -6.83 -1.11 -6.79
CA ILE A 155 -7.06 -1.37 -5.37
C ILE A 155 -8.19 -0.49 -4.84
N THR A 156 -8.99 -1.04 -3.94
CA THR A 156 -9.91 -0.22 -3.15
C THR A 156 -9.17 0.33 -1.95
N ILE A 157 -9.15 1.66 -1.85
CA ILE A 157 -8.48 2.39 -0.78
C ILE A 157 -9.51 2.77 0.27
N LYS A 158 -10.68 3.27 -0.17
CA LYS A 158 -11.73 3.73 0.72
C LYS A 158 -12.94 2.80 0.72
N LEU A 159 -13.47 2.57 1.91
CA LEU A 159 -14.73 1.85 2.11
C LEU A 159 -15.89 2.54 1.38
N GLN A 160 -16.67 1.75 0.64
CA GLN A 160 -17.93 2.21 0.05
C GLN A 160 -19.07 1.29 0.46
N ALA A 161 -20.22 1.88 0.77
CA ALA A 161 -21.43 1.15 1.12
C ALA A 161 -22.49 1.33 0.02
N ALA A 162 -23.16 0.24 -0.35
CA ALA A 162 -24.24 0.27 -1.33
C ALA A 162 -25.41 -0.62 -0.92
N ARG A 163 -26.60 -0.01 -0.84
CA ARG A 163 -27.88 -0.69 -0.66
C ARG A 163 -28.41 -1.13 -2.01
N MET A 164 -28.60 -2.44 -2.16
CA MET A 164 -29.17 -3.10 -3.32
C MET A 164 -30.52 -3.73 -2.96
N ARG A 165 -31.39 -3.88 -3.97
CA ARG A 165 -32.64 -4.62 -3.83
C ARG A 165 -32.61 -5.87 -4.69
N PHE A 166 -33.04 -6.97 -4.09
CA PHE A 166 -33.09 -8.25 -4.76
C PHE A 166 -34.42 -8.94 -4.49
N MET A 167 -35.01 -9.53 -5.53
CA MET A 167 -36.24 -10.30 -5.41
C MET A 167 -35.88 -11.77 -5.34
N TYR A 168 -36.17 -12.42 -4.22
CA TYR A 168 -35.94 -13.84 -4.03
C TYR A 168 -37.28 -14.51 -3.70
N ASN A 169 -37.68 -15.53 -4.48
CA ASN A 169 -38.97 -16.21 -4.32
C ASN A 169 -40.19 -15.26 -4.23
N ASN A 170 -40.20 -14.18 -5.01
CA ASN A 170 -41.21 -13.10 -4.99
C ASN A 170 -41.26 -12.24 -3.70
N GLU A 171 -40.29 -12.38 -2.80
CA GLU A 171 -40.13 -11.52 -1.64
C GLU A 171 -39.00 -10.49 -1.87
N PRO A 172 -39.21 -9.22 -1.49
CA PRO A 172 -38.17 -8.20 -1.59
C PRO A 172 -37.17 -8.31 -0.43
N TYR A 173 -35.89 -8.40 -0.79
CA TYR A 173 -34.74 -8.37 0.11
C TYR A 173 -33.92 -7.09 -0.08
N CYS A 174 -33.34 -6.64 1.03
CA CYS A 174 -32.43 -5.51 1.09
C CYS A 174 -31.02 -6.02 1.36
N LEU A 175 -30.13 -5.88 0.39
CA LEU A 175 -28.75 -6.33 0.50
C LEU A 175 -27.85 -5.10 0.67
N ASN A 176 -27.21 -4.96 1.82
CA ASN A 176 -26.25 -3.91 2.08
C ASN A 176 -24.85 -4.47 1.85
N LEU A 177 -24.19 -3.98 0.81
CA LEU A 177 -22.80 -4.29 0.49
C LEU A 177 -21.90 -3.26 1.15
N ILE A 178 -20.89 -3.73 1.87
CA ILE A 178 -19.75 -2.93 2.34
C ILE A 178 -18.50 -3.43 1.61
N ASP A 179 -17.93 -2.59 0.76
CA ASP A 179 -16.73 -2.91 0.02
C ASP A 179 -15.48 -2.60 0.86
N THR A 180 -14.62 -3.61 1.08
CA THR A 180 -13.51 -3.52 2.06
C THR A 180 -12.14 -3.46 1.38
N PRO A 181 -11.19 -2.64 1.84
CA PRO A 181 -9.83 -2.64 1.30
C PRO A 181 -9.19 -4.04 1.30
N GLY A 182 -8.38 -4.36 0.29
CA GLY A 182 -7.71 -5.67 0.18
C GLY A 182 -6.30 -5.71 0.81
N HIS A 183 -5.74 -4.55 1.15
CA HIS A 183 -4.33 -4.43 1.55
C HIS A 183 -4.15 -4.36 3.08
N VAL A 184 -3.04 -4.93 3.58
CA VAL A 184 -2.71 -5.09 5.01
C VAL A 184 -2.64 -3.75 5.76
N ASP A 185 -2.11 -2.70 5.12
CA ASP A 185 -2.04 -1.36 5.70
C ASP A 185 -3.42 -0.78 6.11
N PHE A 186 -4.50 -1.27 5.50
CA PHE A 186 -5.88 -0.87 5.81
C PHE A 186 -6.63 -1.94 6.64
N SER A 187 -5.92 -2.87 7.28
CA SER A 187 -6.49 -3.92 8.13
C SER A 187 -7.45 -3.39 9.20
N TYR A 188 -7.18 -2.20 9.75
CA TYR A 188 -8.10 -1.54 10.68
C TYR A 188 -9.45 -1.22 10.01
N GLU A 189 -9.44 -0.70 8.78
CA GLU A 189 -10.67 -0.40 8.05
C GLU A 189 -11.44 -1.66 7.68
N VAL A 190 -10.72 -2.71 7.27
CA VAL A 190 -11.30 -4.03 7.01
C VAL A 190 -12.00 -4.54 8.26
N SER A 191 -11.31 -4.58 9.41
CA SER A 191 -11.88 -5.04 10.68
C SER A 191 -13.17 -4.30 11.07
N ARG A 192 -13.21 -2.97 10.88
CA ARG A 192 -14.42 -2.16 11.13
C ARG A 192 -15.58 -2.51 10.20
N SER A 193 -15.27 -2.78 8.94
CA SER A 193 -16.26 -3.18 7.94
C SER A 193 -16.87 -4.54 8.27
N LEU A 194 -16.02 -5.48 8.68
CA LEU A 194 -16.44 -6.82 9.10
C LEU A 194 -17.35 -6.75 10.32
N ALA A 195 -17.03 -5.91 11.30
CA ALA A 195 -17.89 -5.66 12.46
C ALA A 195 -19.26 -5.04 12.09
N ALA A 196 -19.40 -4.48 10.88
CA ALA A 196 -20.65 -3.94 10.35
C ALA A 196 -21.49 -4.94 9.52
N CYS A 197 -21.02 -6.18 9.35
CA CYS A 197 -21.71 -7.20 8.56
C CYS A 197 -22.25 -8.37 9.41
N GLU A 198 -23.05 -9.24 8.81
CA GLU A 198 -23.42 -10.57 9.31
C GLU A 198 -22.75 -11.71 8.52
N GLY A 199 -22.29 -11.42 7.29
CA GLY A 199 -21.58 -12.39 6.46
C GLY A 199 -20.54 -11.73 5.56
N ALA A 200 -19.70 -12.57 4.95
CA ALA A 200 -18.64 -12.15 4.05
C ALA A 200 -18.56 -13.07 2.83
N LEU A 201 -18.43 -12.49 1.64
CA LEU A 201 -18.06 -13.23 0.44
C LEU A 201 -16.54 -13.35 0.40
N LEU A 202 -16.03 -14.58 0.47
CA LEU A 202 -14.61 -14.86 0.32
C LEU A 202 -14.30 -15.10 -1.16
N VAL A 203 -13.77 -14.08 -1.83
CA VAL A 203 -13.46 -14.12 -3.26
C VAL A 203 -12.02 -14.59 -3.47
N VAL A 204 -11.88 -15.74 -4.11
CA VAL A 204 -10.58 -16.36 -4.41
C VAL A 204 -10.45 -16.51 -5.92
N ASP A 205 -9.32 -16.09 -6.48
CA ASP A 205 -9.02 -16.27 -7.90
C ASP A 205 -8.79 -17.76 -8.19
N ALA A 206 -9.57 -18.34 -9.10
CA ALA A 206 -9.48 -19.75 -9.49
C ALA A 206 -8.16 -20.10 -10.18
N SER A 207 -7.40 -19.12 -10.69
CA SER A 207 -6.07 -19.33 -11.28
C SER A 207 -4.93 -19.22 -10.28
N GLN A 208 -5.02 -18.29 -9.32
CA GLN A 208 -3.96 -18.05 -8.33
C GLN A 208 -4.10 -18.95 -7.11
N GLY A 209 -5.30 -19.06 -6.53
CA GLY A 209 -5.54 -19.79 -5.28
C GLY A 209 -5.48 -18.92 -4.03
N VAL A 210 -5.20 -19.51 -2.87
CA VAL A 210 -5.25 -18.82 -1.57
C VAL A 210 -3.97 -18.02 -1.33
N GLU A 211 -4.07 -16.73 -1.07
CA GLU A 211 -2.94 -15.82 -0.82
C GLU A 211 -2.83 -15.48 0.68
N ALA A 212 -1.72 -14.88 1.12
CA ALA A 212 -1.52 -14.52 2.53
C ALA A 212 -2.66 -13.64 3.08
N GLN A 213 -3.01 -12.58 2.33
CA GLN A 213 -4.07 -11.65 2.74
C GLN A 213 -5.45 -12.31 2.78
N THR A 214 -5.67 -13.34 1.96
CA THR A 214 -6.91 -14.13 2.02
C THR A 214 -7.06 -14.77 3.39
N LEU A 215 -5.98 -15.35 3.94
CA LEU A 215 -6.01 -16.01 5.24
C LEU A 215 -6.30 -15.04 6.38
N ALA A 216 -5.60 -13.91 6.46
CA ALA A 216 -5.84 -12.98 7.54
C ALA A 216 -7.22 -12.35 7.52
N ASN A 217 -7.73 -12.00 6.34
CA ASN A 217 -9.07 -11.47 6.27
C ASN A 217 -10.12 -12.53 6.66
N VAL A 218 -9.89 -13.81 6.37
CA VAL A 218 -10.73 -14.90 6.88
C VAL A 218 -10.64 -15.01 8.40
N TYR A 219 -9.44 -14.97 8.99
CA TYR A 219 -9.29 -14.97 10.44
C TYR A 219 -10.05 -13.80 11.10
N LEU A 220 -9.97 -12.60 10.53
CA LEU A 220 -10.73 -11.44 10.99
C LEU A 220 -12.25 -11.65 10.86
N ALA A 221 -12.71 -12.30 9.79
CA ALA A 221 -14.12 -12.62 9.61
C ALA A 221 -14.62 -13.66 10.63
N LEU A 222 -13.80 -14.68 10.92
CA LEU A 222 -14.07 -15.69 11.95
C LEU A 222 -14.10 -15.09 13.36
N GLU A 223 -13.16 -14.19 13.69
CA GLU A 223 -13.16 -13.44 14.96
C GLU A 223 -14.45 -12.63 15.16
N ASN A 224 -15.05 -12.13 14.07
CA ASN A 224 -16.32 -11.41 14.07
C ASN A 224 -17.55 -12.35 13.96
N ASN A 225 -17.36 -13.67 13.93
CA ASN A 225 -18.42 -14.68 13.77
C ASN A 225 -19.31 -14.43 12.53
N LEU A 226 -18.69 -14.04 11.42
CA LEU A 226 -19.39 -13.82 10.15
C LEU A 226 -19.61 -15.15 9.42
N GLU A 227 -20.76 -15.27 8.75
CA GLU A 227 -21.00 -16.37 7.81
C GLU A 227 -20.16 -16.15 6.54
N ILE A 228 -19.26 -17.08 6.22
CA ILE A 228 -18.34 -16.95 5.08
C ILE A 228 -18.84 -17.78 3.90
N ILE A 229 -19.03 -17.14 2.75
CA ILE A 229 -19.43 -17.81 1.50
C ILE A 229 -18.23 -17.84 0.55
N PRO A 230 -17.66 -19.01 0.23
CA PRO A 230 -16.56 -19.13 -0.71
C PRO A 230 -17.04 -18.91 -2.15
N VAL A 231 -16.40 -17.97 -2.84
CA VAL A 231 -16.68 -17.60 -4.23
C VAL A 231 -15.39 -17.69 -5.04
N LEU A 232 -15.39 -18.56 -6.04
CA LEU A 232 -14.25 -18.73 -6.94
C LEU A 232 -14.45 -17.87 -8.18
N ASN A 233 -13.60 -16.87 -8.33
CA ASN A 233 -13.68 -15.89 -9.42
C ASN A 233 -12.70 -16.21 -10.56
N LYS A 234 -12.90 -15.56 -11.70
CA LYS A 234 -12.07 -15.65 -12.92
C LYS A 234 -12.02 -17.06 -13.54
N ILE A 235 -13.12 -17.80 -13.48
CA ILE A 235 -13.26 -19.09 -14.15
C ILE A 235 -13.16 -19.00 -15.69
N ASP A 236 -13.26 -17.80 -16.25
CA ASP A 236 -13.06 -17.51 -17.67
C ASP A 236 -11.60 -17.61 -18.13
N LEU A 237 -10.63 -17.57 -17.19
CA LEU A 237 -9.22 -17.65 -17.54
C LEU A 237 -8.82 -19.08 -17.92
N PRO A 238 -7.98 -19.27 -18.96
CA PRO A 238 -7.56 -20.60 -19.41
C PRO A 238 -6.70 -21.35 -18.37
N GLY A 239 -6.12 -20.65 -17.39
CA GLY A 239 -5.37 -21.24 -16.28
C GLY A 239 -6.19 -21.40 -15.00
N ALA A 240 -7.53 -21.25 -15.05
CA ALA A 240 -8.38 -21.43 -13.88
C ALA A 240 -8.52 -22.92 -13.52
N GLU A 241 -8.25 -23.26 -12.26
CA GLU A 241 -8.33 -24.61 -11.71
C GLU A 241 -9.23 -24.63 -10.47
N PRO A 242 -10.56 -24.44 -10.63
CA PRO A 242 -11.48 -24.24 -9.51
C PRO A 242 -11.48 -25.41 -8.51
N GLU A 243 -11.43 -26.65 -8.99
CA GLU A 243 -11.42 -27.85 -8.12
C GLU A 243 -10.15 -27.92 -7.24
N ARG A 244 -8.99 -27.53 -7.79
CA ARG A 244 -7.74 -27.47 -7.04
C ARG A 244 -7.83 -26.41 -5.95
N VAL A 245 -8.38 -25.24 -6.28
CA VAL A 245 -8.52 -24.13 -5.33
C VAL A 245 -9.56 -24.43 -4.24
N CYS A 246 -10.64 -25.14 -4.53
CA CYS A 246 -11.57 -25.63 -3.48
C CYS A 246 -10.84 -26.46 -2.43
N ARG A 247 -10.04 -27.46 -2.86
CA ARG A 247 -9.25 -28.30 -1.95
C ARG A 247 -8.25 -27.47 -1.16
N GLU A 248 -7.62 -26.50 -1.81
CA GLU A 248 -6.72 -25.56 -1.14
C GLU A 248 -7.47 -24.81 -0.04
N ILE A 249 -8.64 -24.21 -0.31
CA ILE A 249 -9.43 -23.51 0.71
C ILE A 249 -9.80 -24.45 1.88
N GLU A 250 -10.22 -25.69 1.59
CA GLU A 250 -10.54 -26.70 2.61
C GLU A 250 -9.32 -27.04 3.48
N GLU A 251 -8.14 -27.24 2.88
CA GLU A 251 -6.91 -27.62 3.59
C GLU A 251 -6.29 -26.45 4.37
N VAL A 252 -6.25 -25.25 3.79
CA VAL A 252 -5.59 -24.08 4.40
C VAL A 252 -6.50 -23.36 5.38
N VAL A 253 -7.73 -23.09 4.94
CA VAL A 253 -8.67 -22.23 5.67
C VAL A 253 -9.57 -23.05 6.59
N GLY A 254 -9.81 -24.33 6.25
CA GLY A 254 -10.74 -25.19 6.99
C GLY A 254 -12.21 -24.88 6.71
N LEU A 255 -12.52 -24.24 5.58
CA LEU A 255 -13.90 -23.95 5.16
C LEU A 255 -14.41 -25.03 4.21
N ASP A 256 -15.64 -25.50 4.44
CA ASP A 256 -16.32 -26.45 3.54
C ASP A 256 -16.62 -25.79 2.19
N CYS A 257 -16.01 -26.31 1.12
CA CYS A 257 -16.18 -25.80 -0.24
C CYS A 257 -17.16 -26.63 -1.07
N SER A 258 -17.92 -27.54 -0.46
CA SER A 258 -18.95 -28.35 -1.15
C SER A 258 -19.97 -27.50 -1.90
N ASP A 259 -20.32 -26.33 -1.33
CA ASP A 259 -21.23 -25.35 -1.91
C ASP A 259 -20.52 -24.09 -2.45
N ALA A 260 -19.22 -24.20 -2.82
CA ALA A 260 -18.48 -23.08 -3.38
C ALA A 260 -19.10 -22.63 -4.71
N ILE A 261 -19.22 -21.31 -4.89
CA ILE A 261 -19.87 -20.73 -6.06
C ILE A 261 -18.81 -20.38 -7.10
N TYR A 262 -18.92 -20.98 -8.28
CA TYR A 262 -18.04 -20.67 -9.41
C TYR A 262 -18.59 -19.47 -10.19
N CYS A 263 -17.81 -18.40 -10.28
CA CYS A 263 -18.23 -17.18 -10.93
C CYS A 263 -17.16 -16.61 -11.87
N SER A 264 -17.63 -15.86 -12.87
CA SER A 264 -16.79 -14.91 -13.60
C SER A 264 -17.41 -13.53 -13.45
N ALA A 265 -16.79 -12.69 -12.62
CA ALA A 265 -17.20 -11.29 -12.49
C ALA A 265 -17.07 -10.51 -13.82
N LYS A 266 -16.19 -10.95 -14.73
CA LYS A 266 -16.02 -10.31 -16.03
C LYS A 266 -17.19 -10.64 -16.97
N GLU A 267 -17.52 -11.93 -17.09
CA GLU A 267 -18.58 -12.40 -17.99
C GLU A 267 -19.99 -12.34 -17.37
N GLY A 268 -20.08 -12.15 -16.05
CA GLY A 268 -21.34 -12.14 -15.31
C GLY A 268 -21.91 -13.53 -15.02
N ILE A 269 -21.08 -14.57 -15.08
CA ILE A 269 -21.47 -15.96 -14.79
C ILE A 269 -21.46 -16.17 -13.26
N GLY A 270 -22.46 -16.88 -12.72
CA GLY A 270 -22.54 -17.24 -11.28
C GLY A 270 -23.04 -16.12 -10.36
N ILE A 271 -23.25 -14.90 -10.84
CA ILE A 271 -23.65 -13.75 -10.00
C ILE A 271 -25.05 -13.93 -9.38
N ASN A 272 -26.00 -14.52 -10.11
CA ASN A 272 -27.32 -14.84 -9.56
C ASN A 272 -27.26 -15.89 -8.45
N GLU A 273 -26.35 -16.86 -8.57
CA GLU A 273 -26.14 -17.89 -7.54
C GLU A 273 -25.55 -17.26 -6.27
N ILE A 274 -24.62 -16.31 -6.41
CA ILE A 274 -24.10 -15.51 -5.30
C ILE A 274 -25.23 -14.74 -4.60
N LEU A 275 -26.08 -14.02 -5.34
CA LEU A 275 -27.21 -13.28 -4.77
C LEU A 275 -28.20 -14.19 -4.02
N ASN A 276 -28.48 -15.37 -4.58
CA ASN A 276 -29.32 -16.37 -3.91
C ASN A 276 -28.66 -16.90 -2.63
N ALA A 277 -27.37 -17.22 -2.67
CA ALA A 277 -26.63 -17.72 -1.52
C ALA A 277 -26.54 -16.69 -0.39
N ILE A 278 -26.37 -15.40 -0.72
CA ILE A 278 -26.42 -14.30 0.26
C ILE A 278 -27.74 -14.31 1.03
N VAL A 279 -28.87 -14.48 0.34
CA VAL A 279 -30.19 -14.49 0.99
C VAL A 279 -30.38 -15.73 1.87
N GLN A 280 -29.93 -16.89 1.40
CA GLN A 280 -30.11 -18.18 2.06
C GLN A 280 -29.19 -18.41 3.25
N LYS A 281 -27.90 -18.08 3.11
CA LYS A 281 -26.85 -18.44 4.09
C LYS A 281 -26.60 -17.34 5.10
N ILE A 282 -26.54 -16.07 4.68
CA ILE A 282 -26.23 -14.97 5.60
C ILE A 282 -27.44 -14.73 6.53
N PRO A 283 -27.23 -14.68 7.86
CA PRO A 283 -28.33 -14.45 8.79
C PRO A 283 -28.82 -12.99 8.73
N PRO A 284 -30.11 -12.74 9.01
CA PRO A 284 -30.63 -11.38 9.15
C PRO A 284 -30.05 -10.68 10.40
N PRO A 285 -30.00 -9.34 10.40
CA PRO A 285 -29.69 -8.57 11.60
C PRO A 285 -30.71 -8.82 12.72
N LYS A 286 -30.25 -8.75 13.97
CA LYS A 286 -31.12 -8.89 15.14
C LYS A 286 -32.08 -7.70 15.23
N ASP A 287 -33.37 -7.98 15.37
CA ASP A 287 -34.37 -6.92 15.53
C ASP A 287 -34.38 -6.39 16.97
N ASN A 288 -33.82 -5.20 17.14
CA ASN A 288 -33.69 -4.53 18.44
C ASN A 288 -34.29 -3.11 18.41
N ALA A 289 -35.35 -2.88 17.62
CA ALA A 289 -35.92 -1.54 17.40
C ALA A 289 -36.39 -0.82 18.68
N GLU A 290 -36.75 -1.53 19.74
CA GLU A 290 -37.26 -0.95 20.99
C GLU A 290 -36.18 -0.48 21.98
N LYS A 291 -34.94 -0.96 21.80
CA LYS A 291 -33.79 -0.64 22.65
C LYS A 291 -33.33 0.81 22.43
N PRO A 292 -32.57 1.40 23.38
CA PRO A 292 -31.95 2.72 23.15
C PRO A 292 -31.07 2.68 21.90
N LEU A 293 -31.00 3.81 21.19
CA LEU A 293 -30.24 3.94 19.95
C LEU A 293 -28.77 3.58 20.21
N ARG A 294 -28.25 2.64 19.42
CA ARG A 294 -26.84 2.36 19.30
C ARG A 294 -26.51 2.20 17.82
N ALA A 295 -25.82 3.19 17.28
CA ALA A 295 -25.31 3.16 15.92
C ALA A 295 -23.77 3.17 15.94
N LEU A 296 -23.15 2.17 15.31
CA LEU A 296 -21.71 2.05 15.19
C LEU A 296 -21.22 2.85 14.00
N ILE A 297 -20.31 3.79 14.23
CA ILE A 297 -19.64 4.51 13.16
C ILE A 297 -18.52 3.63 12.61
N PHE A 298 -18.56 3.32 11.31
CA PHE A 298 -17.52 2.53 10.65
C PHE A 298 -16.73 3.33 9.60
N ASP A 299 -17.23 4.48 9.16
CA ASP A 299 -16.49 5.42 8.31
C ASP A 299 -17.03 6.85 8.44
N SER A 300 -16.25 7.85 8.03
CA SER A 300 -16.63 9.26 8.01
C SER A 300 -15.87 10.02 6.93
N TYR A 301 -16.48 11.05 6.35
CA TYR A 301 -15.77 11.93 5.42
C TYR A 301 -16.21 13.38 5.56
N TYR A 302 -15.34 14.30 5.16
CA TYR A 302 -15.62 15.73 5.22
C TYR A 302 -16.22 16.25 3.90
N ASP A 303 -17.39 16.89 4.00
CA ASP A 303 -18.04 17.63 2.93
C ASP A 303 -17.93 19.14 3.23
N ALA A 304 -17.53 19.94 2.22
CA ALA A 304 -17.27 21.37 2.40
C ALA A 304 -18.52 22.18 2.80
N TYR A 305 -19.72 21.70 2.48
CA TYR A 305 -20.98 22.39 2.76
C TYR A 305 -21.73 21.78 3.94
N ARG A 306 -21.73 20.44 4.03
CA ARG A 306 -22.48 19.68 5.04
C ARG A 306 -21.67 19.34 6.29
N GLY A 307 -20.37 19.64 6.29
CA GLY A 307 -19.44 19.24 7.35
C GLY A 307 -19.15 17.74 7.31
N VAL A 308 -18.88 17.14 8.46
CA VAL A 308 -18.57 15.71 8.54
C VAL A 308 -19.84 14.89 8.33
N ILE A 309 -19.82 14.04 7.31
CA ILE A 309 -20.84 13.03 7.06
C ILE A 309 -20.33 11.70 7.60
N VAL A 310 -21.16 11.07 8.41
CA VAL A 310 -20.81 9.87 9.17
C VAL A 310 -21.55 8.68 8.58
N TYR A 311 -20.82 7.60 8.28
CA TYR A 311 -21.39 6.33 7.89
C TYR A 311 -21.47 5.39 9.10
N PHE A 312 -22.66 4.85 9.32
CA PHE A 312 -22.93 4.05 10.50
C PHE A 312 -23.86 2.87 10.21
N ARG A 313 -23.74 1.86 11.06
CA ARG A 313 -24.67 0.73 11.14
C ARG A 313 -25.52 0.89 12.39
N LEU A 314 -26.84 0.87 12.23
CA LEU A 314 -27.76 0.96 13.36
C LEU A 314 -27.96 -0.43 13.96
N ILE A 315 -27.41 -0.71 15.14
CA ILE A 315 -27.52 -2.03 15.79
C ILE A 315 -28.81 -2.11 16.61
N ASP A 316 -29.15 -1.04 17.31
CA ASP A 316 -30.32 -0.99 18.18
C ASP A 316 -31.06 0.34 18.05
N GLY A 317 -32.37 0.29 18.27
CA GLY A 317 -33.22 1.47 18.28
C GLY A 317 -33.62 1.94 16.87
N THR A 318 -33.93 3.23 16.78
CA THR A 318 -34.22 3.91 15.50
C THR A 318 -33.66 5.33 15.56
N LEU A 319 -33.34 5.88 14.39
CA LEU A 319 -32.84 7.24 14.24
C LEU A 319 -33.72 8.00 13.24
N LYS A 320 -34.26 9.14 13.66
CA LYS A 320 -35.08 10.02 12.82
C LYS A 320 -34.38 11.34 12.55
N LYS A 321 -34.75 11.95 11.43
CA LYS A 321 -34.41 13.34 11.16
C LYS A 321 -34.96 14.25 12.27
N GLY A 322 -34.11 15.15 12.77
CA GLY A 322 -34.41 16.08 13.87
C GLY A 322 -34.13 15.53 15.27
N ASP A 323 -33.74 14.25 15.41
CA ASP A 323 -33.39 13.70 16.71
C ASP A 323 -32.13 14.37 17.28
N ARG A 324 -32.13 14.60 18.60
CA ARG A 324 -30.96 15.07 19.33
C ARG A 324 -30.11 13.87 19.75
N ILE A 325 -28.98 13.74 19.09
CA ILE A 325 -28.03 12.63 19.23
C ILE A 325 -26.82 13.05 20.05
N MET A 326 -26.11 12.05 20.59
CA MET A 326 -24.88 12.20 21.34
C MET A 326 -23.87 11.15 20.88
N PHE A 327 -22.64 11.59 20.68
CA PHE A 327 -21.49 10.72 20.43
C PHE A 327 -20.90 10.29 21.78
N MET A 328 -20.80 8.98 22.03
CA MET A 328 -20.46 8.47 23.36
C MET A 328 -18.99 8.71 23.74
N ALA A 329 -18.05 8.67 22.79
CA ALA A 329 -16.64 8.90 23.05
C ALA A 329 -16.32 10.39 23.21
N SER A 330 -16.85 11.24 22.34
CA SER A 330 -16.60 12.70 22.41
C SER A 330 -17.51 13.43 23.41
N GLN A 331 -18.61 12.80 23.85
CA GLN A 331 -19.64 13.39 24.73
C GLN A 331 -20.29 14.66 24.18
N LYS A 332 -20.18 14.90 22.86
CA LYS A 332 -20.79 16.04 22.19
C LYS A 332 -22.17 15.68 21.65
N ASP A 333 -23.09 16.63 21.73
CA ASP A 333 -24.45 16.52 21.24
C ASP A 333 -24.66 17.30 19.94
N TYR A 334 -25.47 16.73 19.06
CA TYR A 334 -25.80 17.29 17.75
C TYR A 334 -27.26 17.01 17.41
N TYR A 335 -27.78 17.69 16.38
CA TYR A 335 -29.09 17.41 15.81
C TYR A 335 -28.93 16.71 14.47
N ALA A 336 -29.68 15.63 14.24
CA ALA A 336 -29.66 14.91 12.98
C ALA A 336 -30.37 15.72 11.88
N ASP A 337 -29.62 16.53 11.13
CA ASP A 337 -30.15 17.37 10.05
C ASP A 337 -30.63 16.53 8.85
N GLU A 338 -29.87 15.48 8.54
CA GLU A 338 -30.10 14.59 7.40
C GLU A 338 -29.72 13.16 7.79
N VAL A 339 -30.62 12.22 7.51
CA VAL A 339 -30.36 10.79 7.62
C VAL A 339 -30.74 10.12 6.31
N GLY A 340 -29.99 9.10 5.92
CA GLY A 340 -30.17 8.48 4.61
C GLY A 340 -29.43 7.16 4.47
N PHE A 341 -29.58 6.54 3.31
CA PHE A 341 -28.77 5.38 2.92
C PHE A 341 -28.12 5.62 1.55
N LEU A 342 -27.12 4.81 1.22
CA LEU A 342 -26.40 4.90 -0.05
C LEU A 342 -26.97 3.88 -1.04
N SER A 343 -27.41 4.29 -2.23
CA SER A 343 -27.93 3.38 -3.25
C SER A 343 -27.76 3.89 -4.69
N PRO A 344 -26.54 3.86 -5.26
CA PRO A 344 -25.22 3.98 -4.62
C PRO A 344 -24.92 5.43 -4.20
N ASN A 345 -25.69 6.39 -4.72
CA ASN A 345 -25.66 7.78 -4.29
C ASN A 345 -26.45 7.95 -2.98
N GLN A 346 -26.20 9.05 -2.27
CA GLN A 346 -26.90 9.40 -1.05
C GLN A 346 -28.39 9.69 -1.33
N LEU A 347 -29.26 8.93 -0.67
CA LEU A 347 -30.71 9.13 -0.69
C LEU A 347 -31.19 9.43 0.73
N GLN A 348 -31.91 10.53 0.88
CA GLN A 348 -32.46 10.97 2.17
C GLN A 348 -33.70 10.16 2.52
N VAL A 349 -33.84 9.82 3.81
CA VAL A 349 -35.05 9.23 4.40
C VAL A 349 -35.41 9.92 5.69
N ASP A 350 -36.66 9.75 6.14
CA ASP A 350 -37.11 10.35 7.41
C ASP A 350 -36.63 9.56 8.64
N GLN A 351 -36.44 8.24 8.48
CA GLN A 351 -36.10 7.34 9.59
C GLN A 351 -35.31 6.12 9.11
N LEU A 352 -34.33 5.73 9.93
CA LEU A 352 -33.58 4.47 9.80
C LEU A 352 -33.89 3.53 10.97
N TYR A 353 -33.91 2.23 10.67
CA TYR A 353 -34.26 1.17 11.61
C TYR A 353 -33.06 0.28 11.97
N ALA A 354 -33.22 -0.51 13.04
CA ALA A 354 -32.20 -1.48 13.45
C ALA A 354 -31.89 -2.47 12.31
N GLY A 355 -30.60 -2.71 12.09
CA GLY A 355 -30.06 -3.53 11.01
C GLY A 355 -29.73 -2.76 9.73
N GLU A 356 -30.17 -1.51 9.57
CA GLU A 356 -29.86 -0.71 8.38
C GLU A 356 -28.49 -0.02 8.46
N VAL A 357 -27.85 0.11 7.30
CA VAL A 357 -26.62 0.87 7.09
C VAL A 357 -26.98 2.19 6.42
N GLY A 358 -26.48 3.29 6.97
CA GLY A 358 -26.85 4.62 6.53
C GLY A 358 -25.77 5.67 6.75
N TYR A 359 -26.11 6.90 6.38
CA TYR A 359 -25.31 8.09 6.64
C TYR A 359 -26.10 9.10 7.47
N LEU A 360 -25.36 9.92 8.20
CA LEU A 360 -25.85 11.01 9.03
C LEU A 360 -25.07 12.27 8.70
N SER A 361 -25.78 13.38 8.50
CA SER A 361 -25.23 14.73 8.57
C SER A 361 -25.87 15.47 9.73
N ALA A 362 -25.03 16.10 10.55
CA ALA A 362 -25.45 16.79 11.77
C ALA A 362 -24.67 18.09 12.01
N SER A 363 -24.27 18.76 10.91
CA SER A 363 -23.48 20.02 10.93
C SER A 363 -22.20 19.94 11.77
N ILE A 364 -21.56 18.76 11.75
CA ILE A 364 -20.36 18.47 12.55
C ILE A 364 -19.17 19.18 11.89
N ARG A 365 -18.47 20.02 12.66
CA ARG A 365 -17.35 20.81 12.14
C ARG A 365 -16.01 20.08 12.15
N SER A 366 -15.81 19.18 13.12
CA SER A 366 -14.55 18.48 13.31
C SER A 366 -14.75 16.97 13.25
N VAL A 367 -13.93 16.30 12.46
CA VAL A 367 -13.91 14.83 12.33
C VAL A 367 -13.48 14.18 13.64
N ALA A 368 -12.70 14.89 14.46
CA ALA A 368 -12.31 14.44 15.78
C ALA A 368 -13.50 14.25 16.75
N ASP A 369 -14.66 14.83 16.44
CA ASP A 369 -15.89 14.70 17.23
C ASP A 369 -16.72 13.47 16.85
N ALA A 370 -16.58 13.02 15.60
CA ALA A 370 -17.27 11.87 15.01
C ALA A 370 -16.27 10.79 14.61
N ARG A 371 -15.50 10.32 15.60
CA ARG A 371 -14.43 9.35 15.37
C ARG A 371 -15.00 8.02 14.93
N VAL A 372 -14.27 7.37 14.03
CA VAL A 372 -14.63 6.02 13.60
C VAL A 372 -14.44 5.01 14.75
N GLY A 373 -15.41 4.13 14.94
CA GLY A 373 -15.51 3.21 16.07
C GLY A 373 -16.30 3.77 17.26
N ASP A 374 -16.74 5.04 17.22
CA ASP A 374 -17.63 5.61 18.23
C ASP A 374 -19.08 5.12 18.05
N THR A 375 -19.89 5.27 19.10
CA THR A 375 -21.31 4.92 19.15
C THR A 375 -22.16 6.17 19.22
N ILE A 376 -23.12 6.29 18.31
CA ILE A 376 -24.16 7.32 18.34
C ILE A 376 -25.34 6.80 19.17
N THR A 377 -25.82 7.62 20.10
CA THR A 377 -27.00 7.34 20.91
C THR A 377 -27.91 8.56 21.03
N HIS A 378 -29.13 8.38 21.56
CA HIS A 378 -30.05 9.49 21.82
C HIS A 378 -29.63 10.26 23.06
N HIS A 379 -29.68 11.60 23.02
CA HIS A 379 -29.34 12.42 24.19
C HIS A 379 -30.30 12.17 25.37
N GLY A 380 -31.60 12.05 25.09
CA GLY A 380 -32.65 11.84 26.11
C GLY A 380 -32.75 10.40 26.62
N ARG A 381 -32.43 9.40 25.78
CA ARG A 381 -32.47 7.97 26.12
C ARG A 381 -31.13 7.32 25.77
N LYS A 382 -30.12 7.64 26.58
CA LYS A 382 -28.74 7.18 26.37
C LYS A 382 -28.64 5.66 26.52
N ALA A 383 -27.85 5.04 25.67
CA ALA A 383 -27.42 3.66 25.87
C ALA A 383 -26.46 3.55 27.07
N GLU A 384 -26.56 2.46 27.84
CA GLU A 384 -25.72 2.25 29.03
C GLU A 384 -24.26 1.93 28.69
N LYS A 385 -24.02 1.28 27.55
CA LYS A 385 -22.69 0.84 27.10
C LYS A 385 -22.50 1.17 25.63
N SER A 386 -21.33 1.72 25.30
CA SER A 386 -20.87 1.88 23.94
C SER A 386 -20.61 0.52 23.30
N LEU A 387 -20.65 0.47 21.97
CA LEU A 387 -20.28 -0.72 21.23
C LEU A 387 -18.75 -0.90 21.28
N PRO A 388 -18.27 -2.16 21.31
CA PRO A 388 -16.85 -2.45 21.13
C PRO A 388 -16.45 -2.07 19.70
N GLY A 389 -15.26 -1.49 19.53
CA GLY A 389 -14.79 -1.09 18.19
C GLY A 389 -13.80 0.06 18.18
N TYR A 390 -13.57 0.74 19.30
CA TYR A 390 -12.62 1.86 19.36
C TYR A 390 -11.20 1.39 19.71
N LYS A 391 -10.27 1.50 18.74
CA LYS A 391 -8.82 1.45 18.98
C LYS A 391 -8.18 2.61 18.23
N GLU A 392 -7.42 3.46 18.93
CA GLU A 392 -6.65 4.49 18.24
C GLU A 392 -5.59 3.83 17.37
N VAL A 393 -5.60 4.18 16.07
CA VAL A 393 -4.60 3.68 15.14
C VAL A 393 -3.33 4.48 15.34
N THR A 394 -2.26 3.80 15.74
CA THR A 394 -0.94 4.40 15.91
C THR A 394 -0.15 4.24 14.62
N PRO A 395 0.36 5.33 14.02
CA PRO A 395 1.25 5.25 12.87
C PRO A 395 2.50 4.44 13.21
N MET A 396 2.93 3.59 12.29
CA MET A 396 4.10 2.71 12.45
C MET A 396 5.28 3.17 11.60
N VAL A 397 5.00 3.84 10.47
CA VAL A 397 6.00 4.32 9.51
C VAL A 397 5.97 5.83 9.48
N PHE A 398 7.12 6.48 9.50
CA PHE A 398 7.23 7.93 9.42
C PHE A 398 8.16 8.36 8.29
N CYS A 399 7.78 9.41 7.56
CA CYS A 399 8.66 10.05 6.59
C CYS A 399 8.55 11.59 6.71
N GLY A 400 9.60 12.29 6.32
CA GLY A 400 9.54 13.74 6.14
C GLY A 400 9.03 14.07 4.74
N LEU A 401 8.01 14.92 4.67
CA LEU A 401 7.47 15.50 3.45
C LEU A 401 7.90 16.97 3.37
N PHE A 402 8.68 17.31 2.36
CA PHE A 402 9.19 18.67 2.14
C PHE A 402 8.74 19.16 0.77
N PRO A 403 8.22 20.39 0.63
CA PRO A 403 7.96 20.94 -0.68
C PRO A 403 9.28 21.25 -1.41
N VAL A 404 9.31 21.09 -2.73
CA VAL A 404 10.45 21.50 -3.57
C VAL A 404 10.63 23.02 -3.48
N ASP A 405 9.51 23.74 -3.53
CA ASP A 405 9.46 25.21 -3.41
C ASP A 405 9.03 25.61 -1.99
N ALA A 406 9.87 26.38 -1.30
CA ALA A 406 9.61 26.81 0.08
C ALA A 406 8.30 27.61 0.26
N ASP A 407 7.84 28.27 -0.80
CA ASP A 407 6.59 29.04 -0.80
C ASP A 407 5.35 28.13 -0.68
N GLN A 408 5.45 26.87 -1.10
CA GLN A 408 4.37 25.88 -0.99
C GLN A 408 4.22 25.29 0.43
N PHE A 409 5.02 25.71 1.40
CA PHE A 409 4.93 25.18 2.77
C PHE A 409 3.54 25.39 3.40
N GLN A 410 2.91 26.54 3.18
CA GLN A 410 1.56 26.81 3.69
C GLN A 410 0.52 25.96 2.94
N GLU A 411 0.66 25.81 1.64
CA GLU A 411 -0.24 24.97 0.83
C GLU A 411 -0.14 23.50 1.25
N LEU A 412 1.08 23.00 1.52
CA LEU A 412 1.30 21.65 2.06
C LEU A 412 0.64 21.48 3.43
N ARG A 413 0.76 22.47 4.32
CA ARG A 413 0.09 22.44 5.63
C ARG A 413 -1.42 22.33 5.47
N ASP A 414 -2.01 23.20 4.66
CA ASP A 414 -3.45 23.24 4.42
C ASP A 414 -3.94 21.94 3.77
N ALA A 415 -3.15 21.36 2.87
CA ALA A 415 -3.43 20.08 2.23
C ALA A 415 -3.39 18.92 3.23
N LEU A 416 -2.38 18.86 4.10
CA LEU A 416 -2.26 17.85 5.17
C LEU A 416 -3.39 17.98 6.20
N GLU A 417 -3.75 19.20 6.61
CA GLU A 417 -4.90 19.45 7.49
C GLU A 417 -6.20 18.96 6.86
N LYS A 418 -6.43 19.23 5.57
CA LYS A 418 -7.61 18.73 4.83
C LYS A 418 -7.60 17.21 4.64
N LEU A 419 -6.44 16.59 4.41
CA LEU A 419 -6.31 15.14 4.29
C LEU A 419 -6.56 14.43 5.62
N GLN A 420 -6.04 14.97 6.72
CA GLN A 420 -6.26 14.44 8.08
C GLN A 420 -7.74 14.46 8.49
N LEU A 421 -8.56 15.34 7.92
CA LEU A 421 -10.02 15.29 8.11
C LEU A 421 -10.65 14.03 7.51
N ASN A 422 -10.07 13.45 6.46
CA ASN A 422 -10.60 12.23 5.85
C ASN A 422 -9.85 10.99 6.32
N ASP A 423 -8.60 11.14 6.76
CA ASP A 423 -7.72 10.07 7.17
C ASP A 423 -7.36 10.19 8.65
N ALA A 424 -8.03 9.39 9.48
CA ALA A 424 -7.81 9.38 10.93
C ALA A 424 -6.46 8.76 11.33
N ALA A 425 -5.78 8.07 10.42
CA ALA A 425 -4.49 7.44 10.68
C ALA A 425 -3.31 8.38 10.38
N LEU A 426 -3.48 9.36 9.48
CA LEU A 426 -2.46 10.34 9.17
C LEU A 426 -2.18 11.27 10.36
N LYS A 427 -0.95 11.23 10.88
CA LYS A 427 -0.45 12.20 11.86
C LYS A 427 0.68 13.00 11.25
N PHE A 428 0.77 14.29 11.54
CA PHE A 428 1.89 15.10 11.05
C PHE A 428 2.31 16.14 12.08
N GLU A 429 3.61 16.46 12.09
CA GLU A 429 4.22 17.47 12.94
C GLU A 429 5.17 18.33 12.09
N PRO A 430 5.26 19.66 12.33
CA PRO A 430 6.18 20.50 11.60
C PRO A 430 7.63 20.09 11.86
N GLU A 431 8.41 19.98 10.80
CA GLU A 431 9.82 19.60 10.84
C GLU A 431 10.68 20.57 10.04
N THR A 432 11.85 20.93 10.57
CA THR A 432 12.81 21.79 9.90
C THR A 432 14.07 21.00 9.58
N SER A 433 14.41 20.92 8.30
CA SER A 433 15.64 20.31 7.80
C SER A 433 16.62 21.38 7.33
N SER A 434 17.90 21.23 7.67
CA SER A 434 18.94 22.14 7.20
C SER A 434 19.15 22.07 5.68
N ALA A 435 18.78 20.96 5.03
CA ALA A 435 18.95 20.75 3.60
C ALA A 435 17.66 20.98 2.78
N MET A 436 16.50 20.65 3.34
CA MET A 436 15.21 20.70 2.62
C MET A 436 14.31 21.85 3.08
N GLY A 437 14.73 22.61 4.10
CA GLY A 437 13.96 23.72 4.65
C GLY A 437 12.79 23.25 5.52
N PHE A 438 11.66 23.95 5.42
CA PHE A 438 10.47 23.68 6.22
C PHE A 438 9.63 22.57 5.57
N GLY A 439 9.24 21.57 6.34
CA GLY A 439 8.36 20.51 5.91
C GLY A 439 7.58 19.91 7.08
N PHE A 440 7.06 18.72 6.88
CA PHE A 440 6.27 18.01 7.88
C PHE A 440 6.76 16.57 8.03
N ARG A 441 6.96 16.16 9.27
CA ARG A 441 7.12 14.77 9.64
C ARG A 441 5.77 14.11 9.67
N CYS A 442 5.49 13.22 8.73
CA CYS A 442 4.22 12.53 8.59
C CYS A 442 4.34 11.07 9.03
N GLY A 443 3.33 10.58 9.74
CA GLY A 443 3.18 9.20 10.19
C GLY A 443 2.05 8.50 9.45
N PHE A 444 2.32 7.29 8.98
CA PHE A 444 1.47 6.43 8.17
C PHE A 444 1.31 5.04 8.81
N LEU A 445 0.31 4.29 8.33
CA LEU A 445 0.07 2.91 8.76
C LEU A 445 1.11 1.93 8.20
N GLY A 446 1.53 2.18 6.96
CA GLY A 446 2.51 1.40 6.23
C GLY A 446 2.96 2.11 4.96
N LEU A 447 3.64 1.38 4.09
CA LEU A 447 4.25 1.91 2.87
C LEU A 447 3.22 2.30 1.82
N LEU A 448 2.19 1.48 1.60
CA LEU A 448 1.17 1.78 0.62
C LEU A 448 0.38 3.03 1.03
N HIS A 449 0.06 3.14 2.32
CA HIS A 449 -0.61 4.33 2.84
C HIS A 449 0.24 5.59 2.61
N MET A 450 1.57 5.52 2.82
CA MET A 450 2.48 6.64 2.53
C MET A 450 2.43 7.04 1.04
N GLU A 451 2.52 6.08 0.13
CA GLU A 451 2.49 6.35 -1.32
C GLU A 451 1.17 6.97 -1.77
N ILE A 452 0.04 6.47 -1.25
CA ILE A 452 -1.29 7.02 -1.56
C ILE A 452 -1.37 8.47 -1.10
N VAL A 453 -0.96 8.77 0.14
CA VAL A 453 -1.01 10.15 0.65
C VAL A 453 -0.09 11.07 -0.15
N GLN A 454 1.11 10.60 -0.51
CA GLN A 454 2.03 11.35 -1.35
C GLN A 454 1.41 11.67 -2.72
N GLU A 455 0.92 10.66 -3.44
CA GLU A 455 0.32 10.85 -4.77
C GLU A 455 -0.93 11.73 -4.70
N ARG A 456 -1.73 11.65 -3.63
CA ARG A 456 -2.86 12.55 -3.42
C ARG A 456 -2.43 13.99 -3.23
N LEU A 457 -1.38 14.24 -2.44
CA LEU A 457 -0.82 15.59 -2.28
C LEU A 457 -0.30 16.16 -3.61
N GLU A 458 0.39 15.33 -4.40
CA GLU A 458 0.94 15.73 -5.70
C GLU A 458 -0.15 16.00 -6.74
N ARG A 459 -1.20 15.17 -6.80
CA ARG A 459 -2.25 15.27 -7.83
C ARG A 459 -3.41 16.17 -7.45
N GLU A 460 -3.97 16.01 -6.24
CA GLU A 460 -5.17 16.76 -5.81
C GLU A 460 -4.82 18.21 -5.46
N TYR A 461 -3.64 18.44 -4.88
CA TYR A 461 -3.19 19.75 -4.41
C TYR A 461 -2.08 20.36 -5.26
N ASN A 462 -1.62 19.66 -6.32
CA ASN A 462 -0.58 20.13 -7.24
C ASN A 462 0.72 20.55 -6.53
N LEU A 463 1.09 19.82 -5.48
CA LEU A 463 2.30 20.06 -4.70
C LEU A 463 3.46 19.25 -5.26
N SER A 464 4.63 19.86 -5.41
CA SER A 464 5.85 19.11 -5.74
C SER A 464 6.57 18.75 -4.45
N LEU A 465 6.58 17.47 -4.10
CA LEU A 465 7.09 16.99 -2.81
C LEU A 465 8.38 16.19 -2.93
N ILE A 466 9.21 16.30 -1.90
CA ILE A 466 10.40 15.52 -1.65
C ILE A 466 10.13 14.70 -0.39
N THR A 467 10.19 13.37 -0.51
CA THR A 467 10.03 12.44 0.61
C THR A 467 11.39 11.96 1.11
N THR A 468 11.63 11.98 2.41
CA THR A 468 12.80 11.30 2.99
C THR A 468 12.64 9.79 2.97
N ALA A 469 13.72 9.07 3.26
CA ALA A 469 13.61 7.66 3.57
C ALA A 469 12.61 7.45 4.73
N PRO A 470 11.69 6.47 4.60
CA PRO A 470 10.78 6.13 5.68
C PRO A 470 11.57 5.53 6.85
N SER A 471 11.10 5.75 8.06
CA SER A 471 11.79 5.38 9.29
C SER A 471 10.78 5.01 10.38
N VAL A 472 11.25 4.28 11.37
CA VAL A 472 10.42 3.75 12.46
C VAL A 472 10.67 4.49 13.76
N VAL A 473 9.76 4.31 14.72
CA VAL A 473 9.92 4.86 16.07
C VAL A 473 10.80 3.92 16.89
N TYR A 474 11.93 4.41 17.37
CA TYR A 474 12.80 3.70 18.31
C TYR A 474 12.45 4.09 19.75
N LYS A 475 12.58 3.15 20.69
CA LYS A 475 12.49 3.43 22.13
C LYS A 475 13.89 3.42 22.72
N VAL A 476 14.33 4.56 23.21
CA VAL A 476 15.63 4.71 23.86
C VAL A 476 15.41 4.70 25.36
N ILE A 477 15.96 3.69 26.03
CA ILE A 477 15.97 3.62 27.49
C ILE A 477 17.22 4.34 27.97
N CYS A 478 17.02 5.41 28.73
CA CYS A 478 18.09 6.21 29.30
C CYS A 478 18.61 5.59 30.61
N VAL A 479 19.83 5.96 31.01
CA VAL A 479 20.47 5.47 32.24
C VAL A 479 19.67 5.87 33.50
N ASN A 480 18.95 6.99 33.43
CA ASN A 480 18.06 7.47 34.49
C ASN A 480 16.73 6.70 34.60
N GLY A 481 16.44 5.78 33.67
CA GLY A 481 15.20 5.01 33.62
C GLY A 481 14.09 5.63 32.76
N ASP A 482 14.30 6.83 32.20
CA ASP A 482 13.34 7.44 31.29
C ASP A 482 13.37 6.75 29.92
N THR A 483 12.19 6.61 29.30
CA THR A 483 12.06 6.08 27.94
C THR A 483 11.73 7.21 26.99
N VAL A 484 12.64 7.50 26.06
CA VAL A 484 12.45 8.51 25.02
C VAL A 484 12.07 7.81 23.72
N GLN A 485 10.97 8.25 23.10
CA GLN A 485 10.59 7.80 21.76
C GLN A 485 11.30 8.68 20.72
N CYS A 486 12.12 8.06 19.88
CA CYS A 486 12.90 8.74 18.85
C CYS A 486 12.42 8.29 17.47
N SER A 487 11.72 9.16 16.76
CA SER A 487 11.39 8.98 15.35
C SER A 487 12.46 9.57 14.42
N ASN A 488 13.14 10.64 14.85
CA ASN A 488 14.20 11.29 14.09
C ASN A 488 15.59 10.95 14.71
N PRO A 489 16.59 10.56 13.89
CA PRO A 489 17.98 10.35 14.33
C PRO A 489 18.63 11.54 15.06
N SER A 490 18.19 12.77 14.80
CA SER A 490 18.68 13.98 15.48
C SER A 490 18.20 14.09 16.93
N LEU A 491 17.01 13.56 17.24
CA LEU A 491 16.45 13.53 18.61
C LEU A 491 17.03 12.39 19.46
N LEU A 492 17.93 11.59 18.89
CA LEU A 492 18.51 10.45 19.59
C LEU A 492 19.48 10.92 20.68
N PRO A 493 19.27 10.55 21.96
CA PRO A 493 20.12 10.99 23.07
C PRO A 493 21.59 10.62 22.90
N GLU A 494 22.48 11.40 23.50
CA GLU A 494 23.93 11.14 23.41
C GLU A 494 24.31 9.76 23.95
N ALA A 495 25.41 9.19 23.44
CA ALA A 495 25.89 7.85 23.80
C ALA A 495 26.04 7.63 25.31
N GLY A 496 26.46 8.63 26.08
CA GLY A 496 26.68 8.51 27.52
C GLY A 496 25.40 8.35 28.35
N ILE A 497 24.25 8.80 27.82
CA ILE A 497 22.96 8.78 28.54
C ILE A 497 22.13 7.56 28.13
N ARG A 498 22.52 6.86 27.05
CA ARG A 498 21.81 5.69 26.51
C ARG A 498 22.19 4.41 27.26
N LYS A 499 21.19 3.69 27.74
CA LYS A 499 21.35 2.33 28.28
C LYS A 499 21.13 1.29 27.19
N SER A 500 20.01 1.39 26.48
CA SER A 500 19.65 0.49 25.39
C SER A 500 18.73 1.19 24.38
N ILE A 501 18.72 0.67 23.15
CA ILE A 501 17.80 1.09 22.10
C ILE A 501 16.97 -0.14 21.74
N GLU A 502 15.66 0.04 21.74
CA GLU A 502 14.72 -0.96 21.26
C GLU A 502 14.13 -0.50 19.94
N GLU A 503 14.04 -1.43 19.00
CA GLU A 503 13.39 -1.22 17.71
C GLU A 503 12.09 -2.06 17.61
N PRO A 504 11.12 -1.59 16.84
CA PRO A 504 9.88 -2.33 16.61
C PRO A 504 10.16 -3.59 15.77
N TYR A 505 9.64 -4.72 16.23
CA TYR A 505 9.69 -5.99 15.52
C TYR A 505 8.32 -6.37 15.00
N VAL A 506 8.34 -7.01 13.83
CA VAL A 506 7.16 -7.58 13.18
C VAL A 506 7.36 -9.07 12.95
N LYS A 507 6.30 -9.84 13.14
CA LYS A 507 6.18 -11.20 12.64
C LYS A 507 5.65 -11.12 11.22
N ILE A 508 6.46 -11.56 10.26
CA ILE A 508 6.11 -11.63 8.85
C ILE A 508 5.78 -13.07 8.50
N GLU A 509 4.66 -13.25 7.82
CA GLU A 509 4.23 -14.50 7.20
C GLU A 509 4.30 -14.35 5.68
N LEU A 510 5.11 -15.21 5.06
CA LEU A 510 5.35 -15.23 3.62
C LEU A 510 4.73 -16.48 3.04
N LEU A 511 3.77 -16.33 2.14
CA LEU A 511 3.24 -17.44 1.35
C LEU A 511 3.91 -17.47 0.00
N THR A 512 4.47 -18.62 -0.35
CA THR A 512 5.25 -18.77 -1.58
C THR A 512 5.16 -20.19 -2.14
N PRO A 513 5.29 -20.38 -3.46
CA PRO A 513 5.61 -21.67 -4.04
C PRO A 513 6.95 -22.22 -3.50
N LYS A 514 7.07 -23.54 -3.44
CA LYS A 514 8.24 -24.27 -2.94
C LYS A 514 9.55 -23.89 -3.63
N GLU A 515 9.48 -23.51 -4.90
CA GLU A 515 10.62 -23.15 -5.74
C GLU A 515 11.36 -21.89 -5.25
N TYR A 516 10.64 -20.94 -4.64
CA TYR A 516 11.20 -19.64 -4.25
C TYR A 516 11.58 -19.54 -2.77
N ILE A 517 11.34 -20.60 -1.97
CA ILE A 517 11.65 -20.63 -0.53
C ILE A 517 13.08 -20.19 -0.25
N GLY A 518 14.06 -20.75 -0.98
CA GLY A 518 15.48 -20.45 -0.75
C GLY A 518 15.82 -18.97 -0.92
N ALA A 519 15.33 -18.34 -2.00
CA ALA A 519 15.59 -16.94 -2.31
C ALA A 519 14.92 -15.98 -1.30
N LEU A 520 13.75 -16.35 -0.78
CA LEU A 520 13.03 -15.56 0.24
C LEU A 520 13.63 -15.73 1.64
N MET A 521 14.12 -16.93 1.98
CA MET A 521 14.85 -17.14 3.23
C MET A 521 16.15 -16.32 3.26
N GLU A 522 16.89 -16.29 2.14
CA GLU A 522 18.07 -15.44 1.99
C GLU A 522 17.71 -13.96 2.18
N LEU A 523 16.65 -13.47 1.53
CA LEU A 523 16.17 -12.10 1.69
C LEU A 523 15.82 -11.76 3.15
N ALA A 524 15.05 -12.63 3.83
CA ALA A 524 14.67 -12.42 5.22
C ALA A 524 15.90 -12.42 6.14
N GLN A 525 16.87 -13.30 5.90
CA GLN A 525 18.08 -13.41 6.71
C GLN A 525 19.03 -12.22 6.51
N ASP A 526 19.19 -11.73 5.28
CA ASP A 526 19.92 -10.49 4.96
C ASP A 526 19.34 -9.27 5.68
N ARG A 527 18.02 -9.29 5.93
CA ARG A 527 17.25 -8.25 6.63
C ARG A 527 17.12 -8.52 8.13
N ARG A 528 18.02 -9.32 8.70
CA ARG A 528 18.10 -9.65 10.15
C ARG A 528 16.87 -10.40 10.67
N GLY A 529 16.18 -11.13 9.81
CA GLY A 529 15.05 -11.96 10.17
C GLY A 529 15.46 -13.21 10.95
N GLU A 530 14.78 -13.45 12.07
CA GLU A 530 14.83 -14.70 12.81
C GLU A 530 13.80 -15.67 12.26
N PHE A 531 14.27 -16.80 11.71
CA PHE A 531 13.39 -17.87 11.28
C PHE A 531 12.63 -18.44 12.47
N LYS A 532 11.30 -18.57 12.34
CA LYS A 532 10.45 -19.20 13.37
C LYS A 532 9.92 -20.54 12.89
N GLU A 533 9.29 -20.55 11.72
CA GLU A 533 8.57 -21.72 11.26
C GLU A 533 8.48 -21.79 9.74
N LEU A 534 8.48 -23.01 9.20
CA LEU A 534 8.19 -23.32 7.81
C LEU A 534 7.08 -24.38 7.81
N LYS A 535 5.92 -24.04 7.24
CA LYS A 535 4.81 -24.98 7.05
C LYS A 535 4.58 -25.19 5.57
N PHE A 536 4.56 -26.45 5.13
CA PHE A 536 4.01 -26.78 3.82
C PHE A 536 2.49 -26.77 3.95
N ILE A 537 1.87 -25.84 3.23
CA ILE A 537 0.42 -25.71 3.20
C ILE A 537 -0.15 -26.77 2.25
N THR A 538 0.45 -26.87 1.06
CA THR A 538 0.19 -27.93 0.08
C THR A 538 1.52 -28.51 -0.39
N GLU A 539 1.50 -29.51 -1.28
CA GLU A 539 2.74 -30.04 -1.88
C GLU A 539 3.56 -28.98 -2.63
N ILE A 540 2.90 -27.91 -3.08
CA ILE A 540 3.44 -26.89 -3.98
C ILE A 540 3.67 -25.55 -3.27
N ARG A 541 2.97 -25.27 -2.17
CA ARG A 541 3.00 -23.98 -1.45
C ARG A 541 3.48 -24.14 -0.01
N ALA A 542 4.24 -23.18 0.46
CA ALA A 542 4.71 -23.10 1.83
C ALA A 542 4.44 -21.71 2.43
N SER A 543 4.11 -21.69 3.72
CA SER A 543 4.15 -20.51 4.58
C SER A 543 5.47 -20.50 5.34
N ILE A 544 6.17 -19.37 5.29
CA ILE A 544 7.42 -19.12 6.01
C ILE A 544 7.19 -17.98 6.98
N ILE A 545 7.44 -18.23 8.26
CA ILE A 545 7.26 -17.26 9.33
C ILE A 545 8.63 -16.78 9.82
N TYR A 546 8.84 -15.47 9.76
CA TYR A 546 10.01 -14.78 10.27
C TYR A 546 9.63 -13.69 11.27
N GLU A 547 10.53 -13.40 12.20
CA GLU A 547 10.47 -12.16 12.98
C GLU A 547 11.60 -11.24 12.53
N LEU A 548 11.28 -10.07 12.00
CA LEU A 548 12.29 -9.09 11.60
C LEU A 548 12.00 -7.69 12.14
N PRO A 549 13.03 -6.84 12.25
CA PRO A 549 12.88 -5.42 12.55
C PRO A 549 12.05 -4.72 11.48
N LEU A 550 11.06 -3.92 11.90
CA LEU A 550 10.24 -3.13 10.99
C LEU A 550 11.08 -2.15 10.16
N ALA A 551 12.19 -1.65 10.70
CA ALA A 551 13.10 -0.75 9.99
C ALA A 551 13.68 -1.36 8.70
N GLU A 552 13.94 -2.68 8.70
CA GLU A 552 14.49 -3.40 7.54
C GLU A 552 13.39 -3.80 6.55
N MET A 553 12.13 -3.85 6.99
CA MET A 553 10.97 -4.12 6.14
C MET A 553 10.53 -2.88 5.36
N VAL A 554 10.64 -1.71 5.97
CA VAL A 554 10.16 -0.42 5.44
C VAL A 554 11.01 0.12 4.28
N GLY A 555 12.20 -0.44 4.04
CA GLY A 555 13.01 -0.16 2.84
C GLY A 555 12.46 -0.86 1.60
N ASP A 556 13.33 -1.59 0.89
CA ASP A 556 12.99 -2.27 -0.37
C ASP A 556 12.40 -3.69 -0.21
N PHE A 557 12.01 -4.12 1.00
CA PHE A 557 11.69 -5.53 1.27
C PHE A 557 10.56 -6.07 0.37
N PHE A 558 9.49 -5.29 0.20
CA PHE A 558 8.34 -5.67 -0.62
C PHE A 558 8.73 -5.83 -2.10
N ASP A 559 9.51 -4.89 -2.63
CA ASP A 559 9.97 -4.90 -4.03
C ASP A 559 10.91 -6.08 -4.29
N GLN A 560 11.84 -6.34 -3.37
CA GLN A 560 12.75 -7.49 -3.45
C GLN A 560 12.00 -8.81 -3.36
N LEU A 561 10.99 -8.90 -2.49
CA LEU A 561 10.16 -10.09 -2.36
C LEU A 561 9.44 -10.38 -3.68
N LYS A 562 8.77 -9.38 -4.27
CA LYS A 562 8.05 -9.55 -5.53
C LYS A 562 9.01 -9.86 -6.68
N SER A 563 10.17 -9.21 -6.75
CA SER A 563 11.18 -9.46 -7.78
C SER A 563 11.74 -10.89 -7.71
N ARG A 564 12.16 -11.34 -6.52
CA ARG A 564 12.74 -12.68 -6.30
C ARG A 564 11.72 -13.81 -6.48
N SER A 565 10.45 -13.53 -6.21
CA SER A 565 9.37 -14.50 -6.38
C SER A 565 8.65 -14.41 -7.73
N LYS A 566 9.08 -13.54 -8.65
CA LYS A 566 8.34 -13.20 -9.88
C LYS A 566 6.87 -12.80 -9.63
N GLY A 567 6.59 -12.21 -8.48
CA GLY A 567 5.25 -11.79 -8.06
C GLY A 567 4.42 -12.85 -7.32
N TYR A 568 4.84 -14.13 -7.33
CA TYR A 568 4.08 -15.25 -6.73
C TYR A 568 4.08 -15.31 -5.21
N ALA A 569 4.96 -14.57 -4.53
CA ALA A 569 4.95 -14.52 -3.08
C ALA A 569 4.02 -13.41 -2.60
N SER A 570 3.23 -13.71 -1.58
CA SER A 570 2.53 -12.72 -0.78
C SER A 570 3.13 -12.63 0.60
N MET A 571 3.01 -11.43 1.20
CA MET A 571 3.46 -11.18 2.55
C MET A 571 2.35 -10.57 3.37
N GLU A 572 2.38 -10.91 4.64
CA GLU A 572 1.63 -10.26 5.67
C GLU A 572 2.51 -10.06 6.90
N TYR A 573 2.26 -9.00 7.66
CA TYR A 573 3.03 -8.74 8.87
C TYR A 573 2.13 -8.28 10.01
N SER A 574 2.52 -8.67 11.23
CA SER A 574 1.88 -8.27 12.47
C SER A 574 2.91 -7.74 13.44
N PHE A 575 2.58 -6.65 14.13
CA PHE A 575 3.47 -6.05 15.13
C PHE A 575 3.52 -6.90 16.40
N ILE A 576 4.72 -7.30 16.82
CA ILE A 576 4.93 -8.17 17.99
C ILE A 576 5.55 -7.47 19.20
N GLY A 577 5.88 -6.19 19.08
CA GLY A 577 6.44 -5.40 20.18
C GLY A 577 7.81 -4.82 19.85
N TYR A 578 8.47 -4.31 20.89
CA TYR A 578 9.81 -3.75 20.81
C TYR A 578 10.82 -4.78 21.31
N LYS A 579 11.96 -4.90 20.62
CA LYS A 579 13.09 -5.71 21.08
C LYS A 579 14.35 -4.85 21.13
N GLN A 580 15.19 -5.13 22.10
CA GLN A 580 16.49 -4.49 22.24
C GLN A 580 17.44 -4.95 21.11
N SER A 581 18.08 -3.98 20.45
CA SER A 581 19.00 -4.23 19.34
C SER A 581 20.26 -3.38 19.42
N ASP A 582 21.34 -3.86 18.81
CA ASP A 582 22.64 -3.18 18.74
C ASP A 582 22.65 -2.10 17.64
N LEU A 583 21.90 -1.03 17.90
CA LEU A 583 21.74 0.10 17.00
C LEU A 583 22.73 1.22 17.30
N ILE A 584 23.24 1.83 16.25
CA ILE A 584 24.16 2.96 16.30
C ILE A 584 23.70 4.08 15.37
N LYS A 585 23.97 5.31 15.79
CA LYS A 585 23.79 6.49 14.95
C LYS A 585 25.01 6.62 14.04
N LEU A 586 24.77 6.61 12.74
CA LEU A 586 25.74 6.82 11.68
C LEU A 586 25.61 8.27 11.20
N ASP A 587 26.65 9.07 11.42
CA ASP A 587 26.69 10.48 11.02
C ASP A 587 27.58 10.66 9.79
N ILE A 588 27.13 11.47 8.83
CA ILE A 588 27.94 11.87 7.68
C ILE A 588 28.55 13.24 7.96
N GLN A 589 29.87 13.37 7.76
CA GLN A 589 30.62 14.61 7.89
C GLN A 589 31.26 14.98 6.55
N ILE A 590 31.10 16.24 6.14
CA ILE A 590 31.71 16.80 4.93
C ILE A 590 32.63 17.92 5.35
N ASN A 591 33.92 17.79 5.03
CA ASN A 591 34.97 18.71 5.48
C ASN A 591 35.01 18.95 7.01
N GLY A 592 34.54 17.98 7.80
CA GLY A 592 34.48 18.05 9.27
C GLY A 592 33.21 18.70 9.83
N GLU A 593 32.30 19.19 8.97
CA GLU A 593 30.98 19.64 9.39
C GLU A 593 29.99 18.47 9.29
N PRO A 594 29.26 18.11 10.36
CA PRO A 594 28.24 17.08 10.32
C PRO A 594 27.03 17.54 9.51
N VAL A 595 26.47 16.61 8.75
CA VAL A 595 25.32 16.83 7.88
C VAL A 595 24.15 16.03 8.43
N GLU A 596 23.42 16.65 9.36
CA GLU A 596 22.34 16.01 10.13
C GLU A 596 21.26 15.32 9.28
N PRO A 597 20.80 15.85 8.12
CA PRO A 597 19.78 15.18 7.32
C PRO A 597 20.20 13.84 6.72
N LEU A 598 21.51 13.52 6.71
CA LEU A 598 22.06 12.25 6.24
C LEU A 598 22.43 11.31 7.40
N SER A 599 22.14 11.71 8.64
CA SER A 599 22.35 10.86 9.79
C SER A 599 21.28 9.78 9.86
N THR A 600 21.70 8.52 9.98
CA THR A 600 20.79 7.37 10.00
C THR A 600 21.04 6.48 11.21
N ILE A 601 20.01 5.75 11.64
CA ILE A 601 20.12 4.74 12.69
C ILE A 601 20.25 3.39 11.99
N VAL A 602 21.37 2.71 12.21
CA VAL A 602 21.70 1.45 11.53
C VAL A 602 22.16 0.41 12.53
N HIS A 603 21.97 -0.87 12.17
CA HIS A 603 22.57 -1.95 12.93
C HIS A 603 24.10 -1.91 12.82
N LYS A 604 24.77 -2.24 13.93
CA LYS A 604 26.24 -2.20 14.03
C LYS A 604 26.96 -2.99 12.92
N ASP A 605 26.40 -4.12 12.51
CA ASP A 605 27.01 -4.99 11.49
C ASP A 605 26.92 -4.38 10.07
N LYS A 606 25.85 -3.64 9.77
CA LYS A 606 25.64 -3.01 8.45
C LYS A 606 26.29 -1.63 8.33
N SER A 607 26.74 -1.04 9.44
CA SER A 607 27.17 0.36 9.47
C SER A 607 28.34 0.69 8.53
N TYR A 608 29.30 -0.23 8.37
CA TYR A 608 30.42 -0.03 7.45
C TYR A 608 29.98 -0.04 5.98
N ALA A 609 29.13 -1.01 5.60
CA ALA A 609 28.64 -1.13 4.23
C ALA A 609 27.82 0.08 3.81
N ILE A 610 26.86 0.49 4.67
CA ILE A 610 26.01 1.66 4.45
C ILE A 610 26.85 2.94 4.43
N GLY A 611 27.73 3.15 5.41
CA GLY A 611 28.59 4.33 5.46
C GLY A 611 29.52 4.45 4.26
N ARG A 612 30.04 3.33 3.73
CA ARG A 612 30.83 3.30 2.51
C ARG A 612 30.00 3.65 1.27
N ALA A 613 28.80 3.08 1.14
CA ALA A 613 27.90 3.37 0.03
C ALA A 613 27.54 4.87 -0.03
N LEU A 614 27.15 5.44 1.12
CA LEU A 614 26.81 6.86 1.25
C LEU A 614 28.00 7.76 0.89
N THR A 615 29.18 7.50 1.46
CA THR A 615 30.38 8.33 1.20
C THR A 615 30.85 8.24 -0.26
N GLN A 616 30.74 7.08 -0.90
CA GLN A 616 31.08 6.90 -2.31
C GLN A 616 30.13 7.66 -3.23
N LYS A 617 28.82 7.65 -2.94
CA LYS A 617 27.84 8.38 -3.74
C LYS A 617 27.95 9.89 -3.60
N LEU A 618 28.14 10.38 -2.38
CA LEU A 618 28.40 11.80 -2.14
C LEU A 618 29.63 12.30 -2.91
N LYS A 619 30.66 11.47 -3.08
CA LYS A 619 31.84 11.80 -3.89
C LYS A 619 31.53 11.93 -5.40
N GLU A 620 30.54 11.20 -5.91
CA GLU A 620 30.12 11.29 -7.31
C GLU A 620 29.29 12.57 -7.55
N LEU A 621 28.48 12.96 -6.57
CA LEU A 621 27.49 14.03 -6.70
C LEU A 621 28.04 15.41 -6.33
N ILE A 622 28.95 15.49 -5.35
CA ILE A 622 29.47 16.77 -4.89
C ILE A 622 30.54 17.28 -5.88
N PRO A 623 30.42 18.53 -6.37
CA PRO A 623 31.38 19.10 -7.29
C PRO A 623 32.76 19.25 -6.65
N ARG A 624 33.81 19.00 -7.44
CA ARG A 624 35.20 19.14 -6.97
C ARG A 624 35.54 20.58 -6.64
N GLN A 625 36.20 20.78 -5.51
CA GLN A 625 36.65 22.10 -5.06
C GLN A 625 38.14 22.33 -5.36
N MET A 626 38.62 23.56 -5.15
CA MET A 626 40.05 23.93 -5.31
C MET A 626 40.96 23.30 -4.24
N PHE A 627 40.37 22.76 -3.18
CA PHE A 627 41.03 22.01 -2.10
C PHE A 627 40.45 20.59 -2.00
N LYS A 628 41.15 19.72 -1.26
CA LYS A 628 40.70 18.33 -1.04
C LYS A 628 39.60 18.35 0.01
N VAL A 629 38.42 17.84 -0.34
CA VAL A 629 37.26 17.74 0.56
C VAL A 629 37.14 16.29 1.03
N PRO A 630 37.36 15.99 2.32
CA PRO A 630 37.07 14.68 2.89
C PRO A 630 35.55 14.53 3.12
N ILE A 631 35.02 13.36 2.78
CA ILE A 631 33.66 12.93 3.08
C ILE A 631 33.79 11.70 3.97
N GLN A 632 33.21 11.74 5.16
CA GLN A 632 33.46 10.77 6.21
C GLN A 632 32.15 10.27 6.80
N ALA A 633 32.02 8.96 6.99
CA ALA A 633 30.97 8.37 7.80
C ALA A 633 31.54 8.06 9.20
N CYS A 634 30.87 8.52 10.23
CA CYS A 634 31.33 8.53 11.61
C CYS A 634 30.31 7.85 12.54
N ILE A 635 30.80 7.16 13.56
CA ILE A 635 30.01 6.70 14.70
C ILE A 635 30.52 7.49 15.90
N GLY A 636 29.76 8.51 16.30
CA GLY A 636 30.26 9.51 17.25
C GLY A 636 31.54 10.16 16.72
N THR A 637 32.65 9.98 17.43
CA THR A 637 33.96 10.54 17.04
C THR A 637 34.77 9.63 16.12
N LYS A 638 34.40 8.36 15.95
CA LYS A 638 35.17 7.38 15.19
C LYS A 638 34.75 7.38 13.73
N VAL A 639 35.68 7.69 12.82
CA VAL A 639 35.48 7.56 11.36
C VAL A 639 35.53 6.08 10.98
N ILE A 640 34.48 5.56 10.36
CA ILE A 640 34.41 4.17 9.87
C ILE A 640 34.70 4.03 8.37
N ALA A 641 34.24 4.99 7.57
CA ALA A 641 34.45 5.03 6.14
C ALA A 641 34.84 6.46 5.76
N SER A 642 35.79 6.60 4.83
CA SER A 642 36.23 7.91 4.36
C SER A 642 36.54 7.86 2.89
N GLU A 643 35.93 8.77 2.16
CA GLU A 643 36.23 9.09 0.78
C GLU A 643 36.72 10.53 0.68
N ALA A 644 37.35 10.89 -0.44
CA ALA A 644 37.77 12.27 -0.64
C ALA A 644 37.68 12.72 -2.10
N LEU A 645 37.17 13.93 -2.28
CA LEU A 645 37.16 14.62 -3.56
C LEU A 645 38.55 15.16 -3.88
N SER A 646 39.04 14.86 -5.08
CA SER A 646 40.33 15.38 -5.54
C SER A 646 40.23 16.87 -5.84
N ALA A 647 41.25 17.61 -5.41
CA ALA A 647 41.29 19.06 -5.58
C ALA A 647 41.53 19.42 -7.05
N ILE A 648 40.73 20.32 -7.61
CA ILE A 648 40.99 20.93 -8.91
C ILE A 648 42.35 21.64 -8.83
N ARG A 649 43.20 21.42 -9.83
CA ARG A 649 44.52 22.06 -9.91
C ARG A 649 44.66 22.76 -11.25
N LYS A 650 45.01 24.04 -11.21
CA LYS A 650 45.55 24.75 -12.36
C LYS A 650 46.97 24.24 -12.62
N ASP A 651 47.30 23.97 -13.88
CA ASP A 651 48.69 23.72 -14.26
C ASP A 651 49.48 25.05 -14.21
N VAL A 652 50.11 25.31 -13.06
CA VAL A 652 50.95 26.49 -12.83
C VAL A 652 52.30 26.40 -13.55
N THR A 653 52.68 25.22 -14.02
CA THR A 653 53.96 24.95 -14.69
C THR A 653 53.88 25.04 -16.21
N ALA A 654 52.69 25.13 -16.80
CA ALA A 654 52.48 25.16 -18.24
C ALA A 654 53.30 26.23 -19.00
N LYS A 655 53.59 27.39 -18.38
CA LYS A 655 54.41 28.47 -18.96
C LYS A 655 55.89 28.42 -18.59
N CYS A 656 56.35 27.35 -17.92
CA CYS A 656 57.74 27.17 -17.48
C CYS A 656 58.49 26.25 -18.45
N TYR A 657 58.88 26.78 -19.61
CA TYR A 657 59.58 26.05 -20.68
C TYR A 657 61.08 25.77 -20.39
N GLY A 658 61.67 26.44 -19.39
CA GLY A 658 63.08 26.27 -19.02
C GLY A 658 63.36 25.11 -18.04
N GLY A 659 64.63 24.72 -17.95
CA GLY A 659 65.13 23.67 -17.05
C GLY A 659 65.26 24.09 -15.57
N ASP A 660 64.97 25.35 -15.23
CA ASP A 660 65.10 25.86 -13.86
C ASP A 660 64.02 25.31 -12.92
N ILE A 661 64.44 24.35 -12.08
CA ILE A 661 63.61 23.68 -11.08
C ILE A 661 63.14 24.68 -10.00
N THR A 662 63.90 25.73 -9.70
CA THR A 662 63.59 26.66 -8.62
C THR A 662 62.31 27.46 -8.93
N ARG A 663 62.14 27.89 -10.18
CA ARG A 663 60.92 28.57 -10.66
C ARG A 663 59.69 27.68 -10.59
N LYS A 664 59.80 26.41 -10.98
CA LYS A 664 58.71 25.41 -10.85
C LYS A 664 58.34 25.18 -9.37
N LYS A 665 59.33 25.00 -8.50
CA LYS A 665 59.12 24.83 -7.04
C LYS A 665 58.43 26.04 -6.40
N LYS A 666 58.80 27.28 -6.78
CA LYS A 666 58.19 28.51 -6.26
C LYS A 666 56.69 28.58 -6.57
N LEU A 667 56.30 28.25 -7.80
CA LEU A 667 54.90 28.25 -8.23
C LEU A 667 54.09 27.13 -7.53
N LEU A 668 54.66 25.95 -7.39
CA LEU A 668 54.05 24.83 -6.66
C LEU A 668 53.86 25.14 -5.17
N LYS A 669 54.85 25.77 -4.51
CA LYS A 669 54.72 26.23 -3.11
C LYS A 669 53.58 27.24 -2.95
N LYS A 670 53.53 28.25 -3.83
CA LYS A 670 52.45 29.26 -3.81
C LYS A 670 51.07 28.63 -4.00
N GLN A 671 50.95 27.65 -4.88
CA GLN A 671 49.71 26.91 -5.09
C GLN A 671 49.33 26.06 -3.86
N ALA A 672 50.30 25.38 -3.23
CA ALA A 672 50.07 24.57 -2.04
C ALA A 672 49.63 25.41 -0.83
N GLU A 673 50.28 26.56 -0.58
CA GLU A 673 49.89 27.52 0.46
C GLU A 673 48.49 28.10 0.21
N GLY A 674 48.20 28.48 -1.04
CA GLY A 674 46.87 28.94 -1.43
C GLY A 674 45.78 27.89 -1.15
N LYS A 675 46.03 26.62 -1.50
CA LYS A 675 45.11 25.52 -1.19
C LYS A 675 44.95 25.26 0.30
N LYS A 676 46.02 25.37 1.09
CA LYS A 676 45.97 25.22 2.55
C LYS A 676 45.12 26.33 3.18
N ARG A 677 45.26 27.57 2.70
CA ARG A 677 44.43 28.71 3.14
C ARG A 677 42.96 28.52 2.74
N MET A 678 42.70 28.10 1.50
CA MET A 678 41.33 27.81 1.03
C MET A 678 40.68 26.69 1.83
N LYS A 679 41.42 25.65 2.24
CA LYS A 679 40.87 24.56 3.05
C LYS A 679 40.43 25.03 4.45
N ALA A 680 41.17 25.94 5.08
CA ALA A 680 40.88 26.40 6.43
C ALA A 680 39.63 27.28 6.54
N ILE A 681 39.27 27.97 5.44
CA ILE A 681 38.15 28.93 5.40
C ILE A 681 36.98 28.39 4.56
N GLY A 682 37.25 27.46 3.63
CA GLY A 682 36.27 26.97 2.67
C GLY A 682 35.24 26.06 3.32
N LYS A 683 34.01 26.55 3.39
CA LYS A 683 32.82 25.71 3.54
C LYS A 683 32.48 25.06 2.20
N VAL A 684 31.91 23.85 2.27
CA VAL A 684 31.48 23.11 1.08
C VAL A 684 29.98 23.05 1.13
N ASP A 685 29.34 23.85 0.28
CA ASP A 685 27.89 23.77 0.11
C ASP A 685 27.58 22.50 -0.70
N VAL A 686 26.69 21.69 -0.15
CA VAL A 686 26.22 20.47 -0.79
C VAL A 686 24.98 20.83 -1.62
N PRO A 687 24.98 20.58 -2.93
CA PRO A 687 23.82 20.85 -3.77
C PRO A 687 22.60 20.06 -3.29
N GLN A 688 21.41 20.67 -3.36
CA GLN A 688 20.15 19.99 -3.02
C GLN A 688 19.93 18.73 -3.88
N GLU A 689 20.34 18.78 -5.15
CA GLU A 689 20.33 17.61 -6.05
C GLU A 689 21.16 16.43 -5.52
N ALA A 690 22.31 16.72 -4.90
CA ALA A 690 23.18 15.70 -4.32
C ALA A 690 22.51 15.05 -3.10
N PHE A 691 21.79 15.82 -2.29
CA PHE A 691 20.98 15.28 -1.20
C PHE A 691 19.85 14.40 -1.71
N MET A 692 19.10 14.87 -2.71
CA MET A 692 17.98 14.12 -3.28
C MET A 692 18.42 12.79 -3.87
N ALA A 693 19.56 12.76 -4.57
CA ALA A 693 20.09 11.52 -5.15
C ALA A 693 20.57 10.52 -4.08
N VAL A 694 21.04 10.99 -2.92
CA VAL A 694 21.45 10.12 -1.81
C VAL A 694 20.24 9.55 -1.09
N LEU A 695 19.18 10.33 -0.87
CA LEU A 695 17.94 9.86 -0.24
C LEU A 695 17.22 8.80 -1.09
N LYS A 696 17.27 8.91 -2.43
CA LYS A 696 16.75 7.86 -3.33
C LYS A 696 17.53 6.55 -3.21
N LEU A 697 18.84 6.65 -2.99
CA LEU A 697 19.72 5.49 -2.88
C LEU A 697 19.63 4.81 -1.51
N GLU A 698 19.31 5.55 -0.45
CA GLU A 698 18.93 4.94 0.83
C GLU A 698 17.75 3.99 0.65
N LYS A 699 16.74 4.31 -0.17
CA LYS A 699 15.63 3.39 -0.46
C LYS A 699 16.06 2.11 -1.21
N GLU A 700 17.17 2.13 -1.93
CA GLU A 700 17.68 0.96 -2.68
C GLU A 700 18.68 0.11 -1.89
N VAL A 701 19.31 0.69 -0.86
CA VAL A 701 20.39 0.05 -0.08
C VAL A 701 19.92 -0.39 1.31
N LEU A 702 19.03 0.39 1.95
CA LEU A 702 18.33 0.02 3.18
C LEU A 702 17.07 -0.78 2.83
#